data_AF-A0A934BPV6-F1
#
_entry.id   AF-A0A934BPV6-F1
#
_cell.length_a   1.000
_cell.length_b   1.000
_cell.length_c   1.000
_cell.angle_alpha   90.00
_cell.angle_beta   90.00
_cell.angle_gamma   90.00
#
_symmetry.space_group_name_H-M   'P 1'
#
loop_
_entity.id
_entity.type
_entity.pdbx_description
1 polymer ?
#
loop_
_entity_poly.entity_id
_entity_poly.type
_entity_poly.pdbx_seq_one_letter_code
_entity_poly.pdbx_strand_id
1 'polypeptide(L)'
;MLSPSVIICRMLLAALLLAPLASLCASQPAIRETTLPNGLKVITREIHAAPTISVWTYYRVGSRNERPGVTGISHLIEHMMFKGTATLKRGEIDRLTALAGGKNNAFTDTDYTSYYFALPSDAAAPEGKSGLDTVLRIEADRMRNCAMDPQELVHEKQVVLSELDGGANNPLNRLDEAVRAASFAVHPYHWPVIGWKCDVEAITRSDVLGYYRTYYQPNNAILILVGDFDTAKVLERVREHLGAIPRGPEPPKVVSVEPEQQGERRVTVQGEGRAVYFEAMYHIPATSHPDMYALGVLDSLLTVGKSSRLWRALVDTGLAADVSSLFSQQHDPAWETILATCPETADRRKFERALDATIADVQEKLVSPAELAKAKRQTITQTVFAMDGVSDQGALLGAYEIVDHWNYLLTMNQRTERVTAEDVRAVARKYLVASNRTVGWFVPTKVSKDLPVPTKLKSGPIQRRIGGGAMERWGDGVLGKRLLARQRVNASLPLPLASLAPRATRTVLPNGMVLLLQENHANPTAAVAVNVDAGAAFDPPKRPGLAVLTAAMLGRGTATRPAAKFHQELDTLGAELDFNATMDGASVGGRCLSADLPKLLELVHDALCRPAFAPAELSRLRAEQLTALKEDSDNPYILSLQELREALYPEGHSERHYLRGGEAEIKAATRSDLLAFYRRHYRPDTTSLAVVGDFDAAKVAAQLQSLFGSWQAAGPRPKLELPLIPSLRPEATGHPIRLPISDKAEAIVLMGARGVTVTAPDYFAAITANHILGGGELLNSRLLASLREKQGLTYSVSTEFRGSRAERPWTLAMQNDPKDVNTAIRGVRAELERMRTAPPTEDELDQARATLVGGLLLAMETNGGIAGTLCDLELYGLGQDWIARAVEAIWKVTPADVLAAARKYLPAQDKVITVIASPQ
;
A
#
# COMPACT_ATOMS: atom_id res chain seq x y z
N MET A 1 11.41 -38.41 50.68
CA MET A 1 11.94 -38.87 49.38
C MET A 1 10.77 -39.46 48.59
N LEU A 2 10.68 -39.22 47.28
CA LEU A 2 9.64 -39.80 46.42
C LEU A 2 10.20 -41.00 45.64
N SER A 3 9.36 -42.00 45.39
CA SER A 3 9.76 -43.22 44.66
C SER A 3 10.20 -42.90 43.21
N PRO A 4 11.23 -43.57 42.67
CA PRO A 4 11.65 -43.43 41.27
C PRO A 4 10.49 -43.59 40.27
N SER A 5 9.54 -44.48 40.55
CA SER A 5 8.35 -44.72 39.72
C SER A 5 7.48 -43.47 39.55
N VAL A 6 7.40 -42.62 40.58
CA VAL A 6 6.61 -41.37 40.56
C VAL A 6 7.33 -40.30 39.73
N ILE A 7 8.66 -40.28 39.75
CA ILE A 7 9.48 -39.36 38.94
C ILE A 7 9.36 -39.73 37.46
N ILE A 8 9.53 -41.00 37.12
CA ILE A 8 9.40 -41.53 35.74
C ILE A 8 7.98 -41.26 35.21
N CYS A 9 6.93 -41.53 36.01
CA CYS A 9 5.55 -41.27 35.60
C CYS A 9 5.28 -39.76 35.36
N ARG A 10 5.87 -38.86 36.16
CA ARG A 10 5.77 -37.40 35.95
C ARG A 10 6.55 -36.91 34.73
N MET A 11 7.73 -37.49 34.44
CA MET A 11 8.48 -37.17 33.23
C MET A 11 7.75 -37.62 31.96
N LEU A 12 7.12 -38.80 31.98
CA LEU A 12 6.28 -39.27 30.88
C LEU A 12 5.02 -38.40 30.69
N LEU A 13 4.35 -37.99 31.78
CA LEU A 13 3.22 -37.06 31.66
C LEU A 13 3.65 -35.68 31.13
N ALA A 14 4.83 -35.17 31.52
CA ALA A 14 5.37 -33.92 30.98
C ALA A 14 5.70 -34.05 29.48
N ALA A 15 6.26 -35.18 29.03
CA ALA A 15 6.51 -35.44 27.62
C ALA A 15 5.20 -35.50 26.80
N LEU A 16 4.17 -36.18 27.30
CA LEU A 16 2.85 -36.22 26.64
C LEU A 16 2.10 -34.86 26.67
N LEU A 17 2.37 -33.99 27.64
CA LEU A 17 1.80 -32.64 27.69
C LEU A 17 2.57 -31.60 26.84
N LEU A 18 3.82 -31.89 26.47
CA LEU A 18 4.59 -31.10 25.50
C LEU A 18 4.37 -31.54 24.04
N ALA A 19 3.94 -32.79 23.82
CA ALA A 19 3.67 -33.35 22.49
C ALA A 19 2.66 -32.57 21.60
N PRO A 20 1.59 -31.92 22.11
CA PRO A 20 0.60 -31.27 21.23
C PRO A 20 1.15 -30.09 20.42
N LEU A 21 2.14 -29.36 20.94
CA LEU A 21 2.70 -28.16 20.28
C LEU A 21 3.62 -28.50 19.11
N ALA A 22 4.24 -29.69 19.10
CA ALA A 22 5.05 -30.14 17.97
C ALA A 22 4.19 -30.59 16.76
N SER A 23 2.92 -30.91 16.97
CA SER A 23 2.01 -31.40 15.92
C SER A 23 1.15 -30.32 15.26
N LEU A 24 1.29 -29.03 15.63
CA LEU A 24 0.71 -27.92 14.84
C LEU A 24 1.55 -27.53 13.61
N CYS A 25 2.75 -28.11 13.44
CA CYS A 25 3.46 -28.07 12.17
C CYS A 25 2.81 -29.03 11.15
N ALA A 26 1.59 -28.69 10.70
CA ALA A 26 1.12 -29.12 9.40
C ALA A 26 2.17 -28.69 8.36
N SER A 27 2.53 -29.59 7.44
CA SER A 27 3.70 -29.41 6.57
C SER A 27 3.44 -28.34 5.51
N GLN A 28 3.73 -27.07 5.83
CA GLN A 28 3.95 -26.05 4.81
C GLN A 28 5.04 -26.53 3.83
N PRO A 29 4.86 -26.36 2.51
CA PRO A 29 5.89 -26.69 1.54
C PRO A 29 7.21 -25.97 1.87
N ALA A 30 8.28 -26.75 2.02
CA ALA A 30 9.56 -26.24 2.48
C ALA A 30 10.15 -25.28 1.43
N ILE A 31 10.63 -24.11 1.90
CA ILE A 31 11.35 -23.17 1.03
C ILE A 31 12.57 -23.87 0.45
N ARG A 32 12.62 -23.96 -0.88
CA ARG A 32 13.68 -24.67 -1.61
C ARG A 32 14.56 -23.68 -2.34
N GLU A 33 15.85 -23.72 -1.99
CA GLU A 33 16.93 -23.02 -2.67
C GLU A 33 17.56 -23.90 -3.76
N THR A 34 18.00 -23.31 -4.88
CA THR A 34 18.75 -23.98 -5.95
C THR A 34 19.58 -22.96 -6.72
N THR A 35 20.91 -23.14 -6.79
CA THR A 35 21.79 -22.31 -7.63
C THR A 35 21.97 -22.97 -9.00
N LEU A 36 21.82 -22.19 -10.07
CA LEU A 36 22.12 -22.63 -11.44
C LEU A 36 23.64 -22.54 -11.74
N PRO A 37 24.17 -23.28 -12.73
CA PRO A 37 25.60 -23.24 -13.07
C PRO A 37 26.16 -21.87 -13.47
N ASN A 38 25.30 -20.95 -13.93
CA ASN A 38 25.66 -19.57 -14.25
C ASN A 38 25.72 -18.63 -13.02
N GLY A 39 25.38 -19.13 -11.83
CA GLY A 39 25.38 -18.39 -10.57
C GLY A 39 24.01 -17.87 -10.13
N LEU A 40 22.95 -17.96 -10.95
CA LEU A 40 21.62 -17.51 -10.55
C LEU A 40 21.12 -18.34 -9.36
N LYS A 41 20.85 -17.69 -8.23
CA LYS A 41 20.19 -18.30 -7.08
C LYS A 41 18.67 -18.26 -7.29
N VAL A 42 18.02 -19.40 -7.13
CA VAL A 42 16.56 -19.54 -7.25
C VAL A 42 16.00 -19.99 -5.90
N ILE A 43 14.95 -19.32 -5.43
CA ILE A 43 14.21 -19.66 -4.20
C ILE A 43 12.75 -19.91 -4.59
N THR A 44 12.16 -20.98 -4.05
CA THR A 44 10.81 -21.45 -4.39
C THR A 44 10.01 -21.79 -3.14
N ARG A 45 8.73 -21.40 -3.10
CA ARG A 45 7.77 -21.76 -2.03
C ARG A 45 6.36 -21.98 -2.61
N GLU A 46 5.83 -23.19 -2.47
CA GLU A 46 4.51 -23.57 -2.97
C GLU A 46 3.40 -23.13 -2.00
N ILE A 47 2.32 -22.53 -2.52
CA ILE A 47 1.14 -22.09 -1.76
C ILE A 47 -0.11 -22.27 -2.61
N HIS A 48 -0.87 -23.34 -2.38
CA HIS A 48 -2.10 -23.67 -3.15
C HIS A 48 -3.39 -23.04 -2.57
N ALA A 49 -3.27 -22.04 -1.69
CA ALA A 49 -4.41 -21.42 -1.01
C ALA A 49 -5.14 -20.36 -1.87
N ALA A 50 -4.41 -19.74 -2.80
CA ALA A 50 -4.95 -18.82 -3.80
C ALA A 50 -4.33 -19.19 -5.17
N PRO A 51 -5.09 -19.09 -6.29
CA PRO A 51 -4.61 -19.50 -7.62
C PRO A 51 -3.76 -18.41 -8.27
N THR A 52 -2.70 -17.96 -7.58
CA THR A 52 -1.77 -16.92 -8.05
C THR A 52 -0.32 -17.36 -7.88
N ILE A 53 0.56 -16.74 -8.66
CA ILE A 53 2.01 -16.89 -8.59
C ILE A 53 2.62 -15.49 -8.57
N SER A 54 3.58 -15.27 -7.69
CA SER A 54 4.40 -14.07 -7.63
C SER A 54 5.85 -14.41 -7.94
N VAL A 55 6.44 -13.70 -8.90
CA VAL A 55 7.78 -13.95 -9.45
C VAL A 55 8.60 -12.68 -9.29
N TRP A 56 9.74 -12.77 -8.61
CA TRP A 56 10.58 -11.63 -8.25
C TRP A 56 12.02 -11.85 -8.72
N THR A 57 12.56 -10.91 -9.51
CA THR A 57 13.99 -10.86 -9.83
C THR A 57 14.63 -9.72 -9.06
N TYR A 58 15.43 -10.08 -8.07
CA TYR A 58 16.28 -9.14 -7.34
C TYR A 58 17.69 -9.14 -7.93
N TYR A 59 18.29 -7.95 -8.04
CA TYR A 59 19.72 -7.78 -8.31
C TYR A 59 20.39 -7.17 -7.07
N ARG A 60 21.55 -7.71 -6.66
CA ARG A 60 22.33 -7.21 -5.53
C ARG A 60 23.11 -5.94 -5.93
N VAL A 61 22.35 -4.89 -6.21
CA VAL A 61 22.83 -3.56 -6.63
C VAL A 61 21.76 -2.53 -6.31
N GLY A 62 22.06 -1.54 -5.49
CA GLY A 62 21.16 -0.42 -5.21
C GLY A 62 21.95 0.89 -5.17
N SER A 63 21.35 1.96 -4.62
CA SER A 63 22.05 3.26 -4.58
C SER A 63 23.41 3.21 -3.84
N ARG A 64 23.66 2.23 -2.97
CA ARG A 64 24.96 2.02 -2.33
C ARG A 64 26.10 1.68 -3.28
N ASN A 65 25.79 1.15 -4.46
CA ASN A 65 26.76 0.70 -5.46
C ASN A 65 27.14 1.83 -6.45
N GLU A 66 26.68 3.05 -6.21
CA GLU A 66 26.89 4.23 -7.03
C GLU A 66 28.13 5.05 -6.60
N ARG A 67 28.31 6.21 -7.22
CA ARG A 67 29.39 7.16 -6.92
C ARG A 67 28.95 8.58 -7.32
N PRO A 68 29.53 9.64 -6.72
CA PRO A 68 29.30 11.01 -7.14
C PRO A 68 29.53 11.23 -8.64
N GLY A 69 28.67 12.03 -9.27
CA GLY A 69 28.61 12.24 -10.73
C GLY A 69 27.69 11.28 -11.46
N VAL A 70 27.21 10.21 -10.82
CA VAL A 70 26.22 9.24 -11.36
C VAL A 70 25.28 8.69 -10.26
N THR A 71 24.99 9.45 -9.19
CA THR A 71 23.96 9.05 -8.23
C THR A 71 22.57 9.01 -8.89
N GLY A 72 21.73 8.06 -8.48
CA GLY A 72 20.43 7.76 -9.09
C GLY A 72 20.49 6.84 -10.33
N ILE A 73 21.68 6.36 -10.72
CA ILE A 73 21.83 5.50 -11.90
C ILE A 73 21.15 4.13 -11.75
N SER A 74 21.02 3.61 -10.53
CA SER A 74 20.33 2.34 -10.24
C SER A 74 18.84 2.48 -10.53
N HIS A 75 18.22 3.54 -10.00
CA HIS A 75 16.83 3.91 -10.24
C HIS A 75 16.58 4.25 -11.72
N LEU A 76 17.50 4.96 -12.39
CA LEU A 76 17.40 5.21 -13.83
C LEU A 76 17.54 3.92 -14.67
N ILE A 77 18.29 2.91 -14.20
CA ILE A 77 18.37 1.59 -14.84
C ILE A 77 17.11 0.77 -14.59
N GLU A 78 16.44 0.92 -13.45
CA GLU A 78 15.12 0.36 -13.20
C GLU A 78 14.14 0.73 -14.33
N HIS A 79 13.99 2.03 -14.57
CA HIS A 79 13.23 2.58 -15.69
C HIS A 79 13.72 2.04 -17.04
N MET A 80 15.02 2.14 -17.31
CA MET A 80 15.61 1.75 -18.59
C MET A 80 15.60 0.24 -18.87
N MET A 81 15.41 -0.60 -17.84
CA MET A 81 15.19 -2.04 -17.99
C MET A 81 13.75 -2.39 -18.32
N PHE A 82 12.77 -1.54 -17.99
CA PHE A 82 11.57 -1.51 -18.83
C PHE A 82 11.96 -1.06 -20.23
N LYS A 83 12.62 0.09 -20.42
CA LYS A 83 12.80 0.69 -21.76
C LYS A 83 13.63 -0.14 -22.78
N GLY A 84 14.37 -1.19 -22.39
CA GLY A 84 15.00 -2.21 -23.26
C GLY A 84 14.13 -3.46 -23.52
N THR A 85 14.25 -4.18 -24.65
CA THR A 85 15.46 -4.90 -25.09
C THR A 85 15.63 -4.93 -26.62
N ALA A 86 16.58 -5.73 -27.11
CA ALA A 86 16.77 -6.06 -28.52
C ALA A 86 15.71 -7.01 -29.12
N THR A 87 14.88 -7.69 -28.31
CA THR A 87 13.80 -8.59 -28.82
C THR A 87 12.40 -8.13 -28.41
N LEU A 88 12.25 -7.58 -27.21
CA LEU A 88 11.03 -6.97 -26.68
C LEU A 88 11.03 -5.47 -26.97
N LYS A 89 10.22 -5.10 -27.97
CA LYS A 89 9.96 -3.73 -28.41
C LYS A 89 9.54 -2.82 -27.26
N ARG A 90 9.70 -1.51 -27.46
CA ARG A 90 9.13 -0.49 -26.59
C ARG A 90 7.60 -0.61 -26.56
N GLY A 91 7.08 -1.21 -25.49
CA GLY A 91 5.65 -1.46 -25.20
C GLY A 91 5.27 -2.94 -25.02
N GLU A 92 6.23 -3.88 -25.05
CA GLU A 92 5.94 -5.31 -25.09
C GLU A 92 5.92 -6.02 -23.71
N ILE A 93 6.49 -5.43 -22.65
CA ILE A 93 6.60 -6.08 -21.32
C ILE A 93 5.27 -6.02 -20.58
N ASP A 94 4.66 -4.84 -20.45
CA ASP A 94 3.35 -4.67 -19.81
C ASP A 94 2.26 -5.30 -20.66
N ARG A 95 2.35 -5.16 -21.98
CA ARG A 95 1.48 -5.81 -22.94
C ARG A 95 1.45 -7.33 -22.75
N LEU A 96 2.60 -7.99 -22.62
CA LEU A 96 2.69 -9.42 -22.32
C LEU A 96 2.19 -9.75 -20.91
N THR A 97 2.44 -8.89 -19.93
CA THR A 97 1.96 -9.03 -18.55
C THR A 97 0.44 -8.99 -18.48
N ALA A 98 -0.19 -7.99 -19.11
CA ALA A 98 -1.63 -7.83 -19.25
C ALA A 98 -2.26 -9.02 -19.95
N LEU A 99 -1.68 -9.49 -21.06
CA LEU A 99 -2.15 -10.68 -21.79
C LEU A 99 -2.02 -12.00 -21.01
N ALA A 100 -1.19 -12.02 -19.95
CA ALA A 100 -1.12 -13.10 -18.95
C ALA A 100 -2.07 -12.88 -17.76
N GLY A 101 -2.81 -11.77 -17.71
CA GLY A 101 -3.65 -11.36 -16.59
C GLY A 101 -2.89 -10.92 -15.35
N GLY A 102 -1.58 -10.67 -15.46
CA GLY A 102 -0.76 -10.21 -14.35
C GLY A 102 -0.75 -8.69 -14.19
N LYS A 103 -0.11 -8.26 -13.11
CA LYS A 103 0.52 -6.94 -12.98
C LYS A 103 2.02 -7.11 -12.78
N ASN A 104 2.80 -6.11 -13.15
CA ASN A 104 4.23 -6.07 -12.84
C ASN A 104 4.57 -4.76 -12.12
N ASN A 105 5.74 -4.70 -11.50
CA ASN A 105 6.35 -3.44 -11.11
C ASN A 105 7.85 -3.60 -10.86
N ALA A 106 8.49 -2.52 -10.44
CA ALA A 106 9.84 -2.49 -9.92
C ALA A 106 9.95 -1.53 -8.72
N PHE A 107 11.10 -1.60 -8.05
CA PHE A 107 11.61 -0.53 -7.20
C PHE A 107 13.10 -0.74 -6.92
N THR A 108 13.78 0.36 -6.60
CA THR A 108 15.17 0.37 -6.15
C THR A 108 15.21 0.79 -4.69
N ASP A 109 16.02 0.08 -3.91
CA ASP A 109 16.43 0.43 -2.56
C ASP A 109 17.90 0.92 -2.58
N THR A 110 18.40 1.29 -1.42
CA THR A 110 19.83 1.48 -1.19
C THR A 110 20.65 0.21 -1.45
N ASP A 111 20.13 -1.00 -1.17
CA ASP A 111 20.89 -2.25 -1.29
C ASP A 111 20.65 -3.06 -2.57
N TYR A 112 19.50 -2.89 -3.22
CA TYR A 112 19.06 -3.73 -4.34
C TYR A 112 18.07 -3.03 -5.28
N THR A 113 18.02 -3.47 -6.54
CA THR A 113 16.93 -3.17 -7.48
C THR A 113 16.14 -4.45 -7.68
N SER A 114 14.83 -4.36 -7.51
CA SER A 114 13.89 -5.47 -7.60
C SER A 114 12.85 -5.22 -8.69
N TYR A 115 12.42 -6.30 -9.32
CA TYR A 115 11.32 -6.29 -10.27
C TYR A 115 10.42 -7.50 -9.98
N TYR A 116 9.11 -7.33 -10.05
CA TYR A 116 8.18 -8.42 -9.79
C TYR A 116 7.03 -8.49 -10.79
N PHE A 117 6.43 -9.68 -10.86
CA PHE A 117 5.22 -9.99 -11.60
C PHE A 117 4.30 -10.77 -10.65
N ALA A 118 3.05 -10.33 -10.49
CA ALA A 118 2.02 -11.07 -9.76
C ALA A 118 0.91 -11.42 -10.76
N LEU A 119 0.62 -12.71 -10.91
CA LEU A 119 -0.22 -13.26 -11.99
C LEU A 119 -1.09 -14.43 -11.51
N PRO A 120 -2.18 -14.77 -12.22
CA PRO A 120 -2.87 -16.04 -12.04
C PRO A 120 -1.92 -17.23 -12.24
N SER A 121 -2.15 -18.32 -11.50
CA SER A 121 -1.39 -19.56 -11.70
C SER A 121 -1.73 -20.23 -13.03
N ASP A 122 -0.87 -21.14 -13.52
CA ASP A 122 -1.16 -21.93 -14.73
C ASP A 122 -2.46 -22.75 -14.62
N ALA A 123 -2.93 -23.05 -13.41
CA ALA A 123 -4.22 -23.71 -13.15
C ALA A 123 -5.44 -22.76 -13.31
N ALA A 124 -5.20 -21.45 -13.38
CA ALA A 124 -6.18 -20.39 -13.64
C ALA A 124 -5.89 -19.63 -14.97
N ALA A 125 -4.90 -20.07 -15.75
CA ALA A 125 -4.51 -19.42 -17.00
C ALA A 125 -5.29 -19.94 -18.22
N PRO A 126 -5.41 -19.16 -19.31
CA PRO A 126 -5.96 -19.65 -20.58
C PRO A 126 -5.24 -20.89 -21.12
N GLU A 127 -5.98 -21.87 -21.63
CA GLU A 127 -5.44 -23.15 -22.10
C GLU A 127 -4.39 -22.92 -23.20
N GLY A 128 -3.20 -23.49 -23.01
CA GLY A 128 -2.05 -23.27 -23.91
C GLY A 128 -1.32 -21.94 -23.73
N LYS A 129 -1.63 -21.14 -22.70
CA LYS A 129 -0.87 -19.95 -22.30
C LYS A 129 -0.36 -20.06 -20.86
N SER A 130 0.95 -20.19 -20.68
CA SER A 130 1.55 -19.97 -19.36
C SER A 130 1.91 -18.50 -19.16
N GLY A 131 1.42 -17.91 -18.08
CA GLY A 131 1.87 -16.60 -17.62
C GLY A 131 3.30 -16.65 -17.09
N LEU A 132 3.66 -17.74 -16.39
CA LEU A 132 5.00 -17.96 -15.85
C LEU A 132 6.06 -18.00 -16.96
N ASP A 133 5.85 -18.78 -18.03
CA ASP A 133 6.82 -18.90 -19.13
C ASP A 133 6.97 -17.57 -19.89
N THR A 134 5.90 -16.78 -19.93
CA THR A 134 5.92 -15.41 -20.48
C THR A 134 6.81 -14.49 -19.63
N VAL A 135 6.70 -14.54 -18.30
CA VAL A 135 7.55 -13.79 -17.37
C VAL A 135 9.00 -14.28 -17.40
N LEU A 136 9.26 -15.59 -17.32
CA LEU A 136 10.61 -16.14 -17.36
C LEU A 136 11.36 -15.78 -18.65
N ARG A 137 10.65 -15.70 -19.78
CA ARG A 137 11.20 -15.20 -21.04
C ARG A 137 11.51 -13.70 -21.01
N ILE A 138 10.64 -12.88 -20.39
CA ILE A 138 10.91 -11.44 -20.19
C ILE A 138 12.18 -11.27 -19.35
N GLU A 139 12.29 -11.98 -18.23
CA GLU A 139 13.45 -11.89 -17.34
C GLU A 139 14.75 -12.35 -18.00
N ALA A 140 14.71 -13.46 -18.74
CA ALA A 140 15.89 -13.95 -19.45
C ALA A 140 16.40 -12.97 -20.51
N ASP A 141 15.48 -12.32 -21.23
CA ASP A 141 15.83 -11.31 -22.25
C ASP A 141 16.29 -10.00 -21.59
N ARG A 142 15.62 -9.56 -20.52
CA ARG A 142 15.91 -8.32 -19.78
C ARG A 142 17.20 -8.38 -18.95
N MET A 143 17.65 -9.56 -18.54
CA MET A 143 18.97 -9.78 -17.91
C MET A 143 20.15 -9.70 -18.91
N ARG A 144 19.89 -9.69 -20.22
CA ARG A 144 20.96 -9.70 -21.24
C ARG A 144 20.87 -8.60 -22.30
N ASN A 145 19.68 -8.29 -22.78
CA ASN A 145 19.49 -7.63 -24.06
C ASN A 145 18.88 -6.22 -23.94
N CYS A 146 18.81 -5.61 -22.75
CA CYS A 146 18.35 -4.22 -22.60
C CYS A 146 19.13 -3.27 -23.52
N ALA A 147 18.42 -2.64 -24.46
CA ALA A 147 19.02 -1.81 -25.50
C ALA A 147 19.63 -0.51 -24.95
N MET A 148 19.14 -0.06 -23.78
CA MET A 148 19.46 1.22 -23.14
C MET A 148 19.45 2.36 -24.16
N ASP A 149 18.37 2.49 -24.92
CA ASP A 149 18.34 3.33 -26.12
C ASP A 149 18.66 4.82 -25.81
N PRO A 150 19.42 5.53 -26.68
CA PRO A 150 19.81 6.91 -26.40
C PRO A 150 18.63 7.90 -26.31
N GLN A 151 17.57 7.70 -27.10
CA GLN A 151 16.39 8.59 -27.08
C GLN A 151 15.56 8.30 -25.83
N GLU A 152 15.39 7.03 -25.49
CA GLU A 152 14.69 6.63 -24.27
C GLU A 152 15.40 7.11 -23.01
N LEU A 153 16.74 7.07 -22.97
CA LEU A 153 17.48 7.63 -21.85
C LEU A 153 17.26 9.14 -21.68
N VAL A 154 17.08 9.89 -22.77
CA VAL A 154 16.75 11.33 -22.69
C VAL A 154 15.35 11.53 -22.12
N HIS A 155 14.36 10.72 -22.54
CA HIS A 155 13.00 10.78 -21.99
C HIS A 155 12.97 10.37 -20.51
N GLU A 156 13.58 9.25 -20.13
CA GLU A 156 13.57 8.78 -18.74
C GLU A 156 14.32 9.69 -17.78
N LYS A 157 15.37 10.39 -18.22
CA LYS A 157 15.97 11.45 -17.41
C LYS A 157 14.95 12.55 -17.10
N GLN A 158 14.09 12.96 -18.04
CA GLN A 158 13.02 13.93 -17.74
C GLN A 158 11.94 13.36 -16.81
N VAL A 159 11.60 12.06 -16.93
CA VAL A 159 10.69 11.34 -16.03
C VAL A 159 11.23 11.37 -14.59
N VAL A 160 12.49 10.96 -14.38
CA VAL A 160 13.14 10.95 -13.04
C VAL A 160 13.38 12.36 -12.49
N LEU A 161 13.61 13.37 -13.35
CA LEU A 161 13.71 14.77 -12.92
C LEU A 161 12.35 15.34 -12.47
N SER A 162 11.25 14.94 -13.12
CA SER A 162 9.88 15.24 -12.66
C SER A 162 9.54 14.51 -11.36
N GLU A 163 10.02 13.28 -11.15
CA GLU A 163 9.90 12.61 -9.84
C GLU A 163 10.67 13.33 -8.72
N LEU A 164 11.88 13.83 -8.99
CA LEU A 164 12.65 14.65 -8.03
C LEU A 164 11.89 15.93 -7.65
N ASP A 165 11.40 16.66 -8.65
CA ASP A 165 10.64 17.89 -8.44
C ASP A 165 9.27 17.62 -7.78
N GLY A 166 8.67 16.46 -8.08
CA GLY A 166 7.49 15.89 -7.43
C GLY A 166 7.73 15.57 -5.95
N GLY A 167 8.86 14.95 -5.61
CA GLY A 167 9.30 14.65 -4.25
C GLY A 167 9.57 15.90 -3.42
N ALA A 168 10.22 16.90 -4.03
CA ALA A 168 10.49 18.20 -3.41
C ALA A 168 9.21 18.99 -3.03
N ASN A 169 8.06 18.64 -3.59
CA ASN A 169 6.77 19.20 -3.16
C ASN A 169 6.32 18.73 -1.77
N ASN A 170 6.93 17.68 -1.19
CA ASN A 170 6.62 17.15 0.14
C ASN A 170 7.62 17.65 1.22
N PRO A 171 7.17 18.37 2.25
CA PRO A 171 7.99 18.75 3.41
C PRO A 171 8.71 17.59 4.11
N LEU A 172 8.12 16.39 4.14
CA LEU A 172 8.71 15.22 4.80
C LEU A 172 9.88 14.64 3.99
N ASN A 173 9.74 14.47 2.66
CA ASN A 173 10.85 14.03 1.81
C ASN A 173 12.06 14.98 1.94
N ARG A 174 11.79 16.29 1.91
CA ARG A 174 12.82 17.33 2.08
C ARG A 174 13.47 17.33 3.47
N LEU A 175 12.85 16.71 4.48
CA LEU A 175 13.45 16.54 5.81
C LEU A 175 14.36 15.31 5.84
N ASP A 176 13.86 14.15 5.38
CA ASP A 176 14.62 12.90 5.28
C ASP A 176 15.89 13.09 4.44
N GLU A 177 15.77 13.68 3.24
CA GLU A 177 16.92 13.99 2.37
C GLU A 177 18.01 14.78 3.10
N ALA A 178 17.61 15.78 3.92
CA ALA A 178 18.55 16.62 4.66
C ALA A 178 19.14 15.91 5.90
N VAL A 179 18.36 15.09 6.60
CA VAL A 179 18.80 14.32 7.78
C VAL A 179 19.72 13.18 7.36
N ARG A 180 19.32 12.41 6.35
CA ARG A 180 20.09 11.31 5.75
C ARG A 180 21.41 11.81 5.18
N ALA A 181 21.39 12.90 4.39
CA ALA A 181 22.60 13.52 3.86
C ALA A 181 23.55 14.07 4.93
N ALA A 182 23.01 14.50 6.07
CA ALA A 182 23.81 14.94 7.21
C ALA A 182 24.29 13.79 8.12
N SER A 183 23.78 12.56 7.97
CA SER A 183 24.08 11.42 8.86
C SER A 183 25.29 10.59 8.40
N PHE A 184 25.42 10.26 7.11
CA PHE A 184 26.63 9.62 6.60
C PHE A 184 27.58 10.65 5.97
N ALA A 185 28.85 10.63 6.35
CA ALA A 185 29.89 11.50 5.83
C ALA A 185 30.57 10.93 4.58
N VAL A 186 30.70 9.60 4.49
CA VAL A 186 31.37 8.91 3.37
C VAL A 186 30.66 7.65 2.89
N HIS A 187 29.71 7.10 3.66
CA HIS A 187 28.95 5.95 3.20
C HIS A 187 27.87 6.35 2.17
N PRO A 188 27.76 5.62 1.05
CA PRO A 188 26.74 5.86 0.00
C PRO A 188 25.30 6.08 0.47
N TYR A 189 24.92 5.56 1.64
CA TYR A 189 23.59 5.77 2.24
C TYR A 189 23.24 7.25 2.51
N HIS A 190 24.17 8.23 2.38
CA HIS A 190 23.80 9.66 2.44
C HIS A 190 23.06 10.22 1.22
N TRP A 191 23.17 9.62 0.03
CA TRP A 191 22.45 10.12 -1.14
C TRP A 191 21.09 9.42 -1.32
N PRO A 192 20.02 10.15 -1.72
CA PRO A 192 18.72 9.55 -1.94
C PRO A 192 18.79 8.54 -3.11
N VAL A 193 17.93 7.52 -3.10
CA VAL A 193 17.95 6.44 -4.12
C VAL A 193 17.72 6.98 -5.53
N ILE A 194 16.93 8.04 -5.65
CA ILE A 194 16.65 8.75 -6.90
C ILE A 194 17.83 9.61 -7.41
N GLY A 195 18.86 9.82 -6.58
CA GLY A 195 20.08 10.56 -6.91
C GLY A 195 19.98 12.08 -6.77
N TRP A 196 21.11 12.77 -6.99
CA TRP A 196 21.15 14.23 -7.03
C TRP A 196 20.78 14.75 -8.42
N LYS A 197 20.04 15.86 -8.49
CA LYS A 197 19.51 16.41 -9.76
C LYS A 197 20.59 16.61 -10.83
N CYS A 198 21.75 17.16 -10.45
CA CYS A 198 22.88 17.37 -11.35
C CYS A 198 23.55 16.06 -11.84
N ASP A 199 23.56 14.99 -11.03
CA ASP A 199 24.06 13.68 -11.44
C ASP A 199 23.07 13.02 -12.40
N VAL A 200 21.77 13.06 -12.10
CA VAL A 200 20.70 12.57 -13.00
C VAL A 200 20.74 13.32 -14.33
N GLU A 201 20.99 14.63 -14.34
CA GLU A 201 21.24 15.44 -15.54
C GLU A 201 22.54 15.02 -16.27
N ALA A 202 23.59 14.61 -15.57
CA ALA A 202 24.89 14.23 -16.15
C ALA A 202 24.98 12.79 -16.71
N ILE A 203 24.27 11.80 -16.13
CA ILE A 203 24.41 10.37 -16.49
C ILE A 203 24.33 10.14 -18.01
N THR A 204 25.32 9.44 -18.57
CA THR A 204 25.38 9.12 -20.01
C THR A 204 24.92 7.68 -20.29
N ARG A 205 24.61 7.39 -21.56
CA ARG A 205 24.37 6.02 -22.03
C ARG A 205 25.55 5.08 -21.78
N SER A 206 26.78 5.60 -21.76
CA SER A 206 27.98 4.82 -21.47
C SER A 206 28.00 4.33 -20.02
N ASP A 207 27.60 5.20 -19.08
CA ASP A 207 27.46 4.84 -17.67
C ASP A 207 26.34 3.82 -17.48
N VAL A 208 25.15 4.06 -18.05
CA VAL A 208 23.99 3.16 -17.97
C VAL A 208 24.33 1.77 -18.51
N LEU A 209 24.96 1.66 -19.68
CA LEU A 209 25.39 0.38 -20.25
C LEU A 209 26.52 -0.29 -19.44
N GLY A 210 27.46 0.49 -18.92
CA GLY A 210 28.56 -0.04 -18.10
C GLY A 210 28.06 -0.61 -16.78
N TYR A 211 27.19 0.13 -16.09
CA TYR A 211 26.59 -0.25 -14.82
C TYR A 211 25.66 -1.47 -14.97
N TYR A 212 24.78 -1.46 -15.98
CA TYR A 212 23.96 -2.63 -16.34
C TYR A 212 24.79 -3.89 -16.58
N ARG A 213 25.84 -3.80 -17.42
CA ARG A 213 26.74 -4.94 -17.70
C ARG A 213 27.56 -5.41 -16.49
N THR A 214 27.79 -4.52 -15.51
CA THR A 214 28.54 -4.84 -14.29
C THR A 214 27.68 -5.60 -13.29
N TYR A 215 26.46 -5.12 -13.04
CA TYR A 215 25.67 -5.58 -11.89
C TYR A 215 24.46 -6.46 -12.24
N TYR A 216 23.92 -6.37 -13.45
CA TYR A 216 22.70 -7.09 -13.84
C TYR A 216 23.08 -8.38 -14.56
N GLN A 217 23.68 -9.29 -13.81
CA GLN A 217 24.24 -10.58 -14.26
C GLN A 217 23.65 -11.72 -13.39
N PRO A 218 23.52 -12.97 -13.89
CA PRO A 218 22.89 -14.04 -13.12
C PRO A 218 23.59 -14.36 -11.80
N ASN A 219 24.93 -14.29 -11.74
CA ASN A 219 25.69 -14.46 -10.49
C ASN A 219 25.53 -13.31 -9.47
N ASN A 220 24.88 -12.21 -9.84
CA ASN A 220 24.50 -11.11 -8.95
C ASN A 220 22.97 -11.00 -8.76
N ALA A 221 22.21 -11.98 -9.24
CA ALA A 221 20.75 -11.99 -9.23
C ALA A 221 20.18 -13.13 -8.38
N ILE A 222 18.95 -12.92 -7.91
CA ILE A 222 18.15 -13.90 -7.18
C ILE A 222 16.76 -13.93 -7.82
N LEU A 223 16.26 -15.11 -8.17
CA LEU A 223 14.89 -15.33 -8.63
C LEU A 223 14.07 -15.97 -7.50
N ILE A 224 13.05 -15.29 -7.00
CA ILE A 224 12.08 -15.84 -6.05
C ILE A 224 10.80 -16.19 -6.81
N LEU A 225 10.24 -17.37 -6.55
CA LEU A 225 8.87 -17.71 -6.97
C LEU A 225 8.07 -18.20 -5.76
N VAL A 226 6.88 -17.64 -5.56
CA VAL A 226 5.94 -18.02 -4.49
C VAL A 226 4.55 -18.18 -5.07
N GLY A 227 3.80 -19.21 -4.65
CA GLY A 227 2.40 -19.40 -5.06
C GLY A 227 2.03 -20.79 -5.55
N ASP A 228 0.95 -20.88 -6.32
CA ASP A 228 0.32 -22.13 -6.75
C ASP A 228 1.06 -22.76 -7.94
N PHE A 229 2.08 -23.58 -7.65
CA PHE A 229 2.86 -24.31 -8.65
C PHE A 229 3.52 -25.59 -8.08
N ASP A 230 4.13 -26.37 -8.96
CA ASP A 230 5.02 -27.50 -8.62
C ASP A 230 6.49 -27.07 -8.79
N THR A 231 7.27 -27.15 -7.71
CA THR A 231 8.65 -26.66 -7.67
C THR A 231 9.58 -27.41 -8.61
N ALA A 232 9.37 -28.71 -8.87
CA ALA A 232 10.22 -29.46 -9.79
C ALA A 232 10.03 -28.95 -11.22
N LYS A 233 8.77 -28.82 -11.65
CA LYS A 233 8.38 -28.30 -12.98
C LYS A 233 8.80 -26.84 -13.17
N VAL A 234 8.67 -26.01 -12.13
CA VAL A 234 9.12 -24.61 -12.17
C VAL A 234 10.64 -24.52 -12.31
N LEU A 235 11.41 -25.32 -11.55
CA LEU A 235 12.87 -25.33 -11.68
C LEU A 235 13.34 -25.89 -13.03
N GLU A 236 12.55 -26.69 -13.74
CA GLU A 236 12.82 -27.11 -15.12
C GLU A 236 12.68 -25.91 -16.08
N ARG A 237 11.51 -25.24 -16.10
CA ARG A 237 11.27 -24.04 -16.92
C ARG A 237 12.29 -22.92 -16.64
N VAL A 238 12.66 -22.71 -15.38
CA VAL A 238 13.70 -21.74 -14.98
C VAL A 238 15.07 -22.10 -15.56
N ARG A 239 15.43 -23.39 -15.65
CA ARG A 239 16.68 -23.81 -16.34
C ARG A 239 16.59 -23.60 -17.85
N GLU A 240 15.44 -23.87 -18.46
CA GLU A 240 15.22 -23.69 -19.90
C GLU A 240 15.33 -22.21 -20.32
N HIS A 241 14.69 -21.31 -19.58
CA HIS A 241 14.71 -19.87 -19.89
C HIS A 241 16.01 -19.17 -19.45
N LEU A 242 16.48 -19.40 -18.22
CA LEU A 242 17.55 -18.60 -17.60
C LEU A 242 18.90 -19.35 -17.51
N GLY A 243 18.92 -20.68 -17.62
CA GLY A 243 20.13 -21.49 -17.45
C GLY A 243 21.17 -21.34 -18.57
N ALA A 244 20.73 -20.97 -19.78
CA ALA A 244 21.61 -20.71 -20.92
C ALA A 244 22.33 -19.35 -20.86
N ILE A 245 21.93 -18.45 -19.96
CA ILE A 245 22.54 -17.14 -19.76
C ILE A 245 23.95 -17.36 -19.15
N PRO A 246 25.05 -16.86 -19.77
CA PRO A 246 26.39 -17.05 -19.20
C PRO A 246 26.54 -16.40 -17.82
N ARG A 247 27.49 -16.88 -17.00
CA ARG A 247 27.95 -16.16 -15.80
C ARG A 247 28.60 -14.83 -16.20
N GLY A 248 28.35 -13.76 -15.44
CA GLY A 248 29.04 -12.48 -15.60
C GLY A 248 30.34 -12.42 -14.78
N PRO A 249 31.08 -11.29 -14.83
CA PRO A 249 32.10 -10.99 -13.83
C PRO A 249 31.50 -10.90 -12.43
N GLU A 250 32.32 -11.00 -11.39
CA GLU A 250 31.89 -10.62 -10.04
C GLU A 250 31.89 -9.09 -9.92
N PRO A 251 30.82 -8.46 -9.38
CA PRO A 251 30.76 -7.00 -9.32
C PRO A 251 31.77 -6.38 -8.33
N PRO A 252 32.09 -5.08 -8.48
CA PRO A 252 32.85 -4.33 -7.50
C PRO A 252 32.18 -4.35 -6.12
N LYS A 253 32.97 -4.53 -5.07
CA LYS A 253 32.50 -4.38 -3.69
C LYS A 253 32.47 -2.90 -3.31
N VAL A 254 31.48 -2.51 -2.52
CA VAL A 254 31.54 -1.26 -1.74
C VAL A 254 32.70 -1.41 -0.74
N VAL A 255 33.52 -0.37 -0.63
CA VAL A 255 34.69 -0.32 0.28
C VAL A 255 34.70 0.91 1.20
N SER A 256 33.70 1.80 1.05
CA SER A 256 33.45 2.88 2.00
C SER A 256 32.99 2.30 3.34
N VAL A 257 33.52 2.83 4.44
CA VAL A 257 33.08 2.52 5.80
C VAL A 257 32.81 3.85 6.48
N GLU A 258 31.62 4.02 7.07
CA GLU A 258 31.28 5.25 7.79
C GLU A 258 32.14 5.37 9.06
N PRO A 259 32.82 6.51 9.30
CA PRO A 259 33.48 6.77 10.58
C PRO A 259 32.45 6.96 11.71
N GLU A 260 32.77 6.49 12.90
CA GLU A 260 31.92 6.67 14.09
C GLU A 260 31.57 8.16 14.32
N GLN A 261 30.28 8.45 14.50
CA GLN A 261 29.83 9.82 14.70
C GLN A 261 30.23 10.35 16.08
N GLN A 262 30.93 11.49 16.10
CA GLN A 262 31.57 12.05 17.30
C GLN A 262 30.71 13.07 18.07
N GLY A 263 29.40 13.16 17.81
CA GLY A 263 28.54 14.21 18.37
C GLY A 263 27.20 14.36 17.64
N GLU A 264 26.21 15.00 18.27
CA GLU A 264 24.90 15.27 17.66
C GLU A 264 25.06 16.16 16.42
N ARG A 265 24.53 15.72 15.27
CA ARG A 265 24.40 16.54 14.06
C ARG A 265 22.99 17.12 14.00
N ARG A 266 22.81 18.32 13.45
CA ARG A 266 21.49 18.98 13.40
C ARG A 266 21.25 19.68 12.07
N VAL A 267 20.06 19.52 11.52
CA VAL A 267 19.58 20.24 10.33
C VAL A 267 18.27 20.97 10.64
N THR A 268 17.96 22.01 9.87
CA THR A 268 16.68 22.70 9.93
C THR A 268 16.28 23.11 8.52
N VAL A 269 15.25 22.45 8.00
CA VAL A 269 14.72 22.66 6.66
C VAL A 269 13.63 23.72 6.72
N GLN A 270 13.59 24.59 5.71
CA GLN A 270 12.68 25.72 5.64
C GLN A 270 12.00 25.78 4.26
N GLY A 271 10.70 26.06 4.24
CA GLY A 271 9.88 26.12 3.02
C GLY A 271 8.39 26.30 3.33
N GLU A 272 7.53 26.23 2.31
CA GLU A 272 6.08 26.24 2.51
C GLU A 272 5.54 24.92 3.07
N GLY A 273 4.54 25.05 3.96
CA GLY A 273 3.84 23.97 4.64
C GLY A 273 2.98 24.53 5.78
N ARG A 274 2.13 23.70 6.38
CA ARG A 274 1.18 24.09 7.45
C ARG A 274 1.36 23.31 8.75
N ALA A 275 2.25 22.32 8.76
CA ALA A 275 2.66 21.55 9.94
C ALA A 275 4.18 21.64 10.17
N VAL A 276 4.61 21.32 11.39
CA VAL A 276 6.02 21.23 11.78
C VAL A 276 6.38 19.75 11.87
N TYR A 277 7.43 19.32 11.21
CA TYR A 277 7.86 17.91 11.21
C TYR A 277 9.19 17.75 11.95
N PHE A 278 9.31 16.66 12.71
CA PHE A 278 10.50 16.26 13.44
C PHE A 278 11.05 14.94 12.93
N GLU A 279 12.37 14.82 12.94
CA GLU A 279 13.08 13.58 12.64
C GLU A 279 14.31 13.42 13.54
N ALA A 280 14.57 12.21 14.04
CA ALA A 280 15.83 11.85 14.68
C ALA A 280 16.32 10.48 14.21
N MET A 281 17.37 10.49 13.41
CA MET A 281 18.03 9.31 12.83
C MET A 281 19.23 8.90 13.69
N TYR A 282 19.34 7.61 14.02
CA TYR A 282 20.42 7.00 14.81
C TYR A 282 21.07 5.87 14.01
N HIS A 283 22.40 5.76 13.98
CA HIS A 283 23.05 4.61 13.34
C HIS A 283 22.89 3.33 14.18
N ILE A 284 22.59 2.22 13.50
CA ILE A 284 22.45 0.88 14.09
C ILE A 284 23.33 -0.11 13.28
N PRO A 285 23.48 -1.40 13.65
CA PRO A 285 24.35 -2.30 12.91
C PRO A 285 23.66 -2.82 11.62
N ALA A 286 24.36 -3.64 10.85
CA ALA A 286 23.77 -4.36 9.72
C ALA A 286 22.78 -5.44 10.18
N THR A 287 21.87 -5.86 9.30
CA THR A 287 20.78 -6.82 9.61
C THR A 287 21.27 -8.15 10.19
N SER A 288 22.44 -8.61 9.76
CA SER A 288 23.08 -9.86 10.25
C SER A 288 23.57 -9.80 11.71
N HIS A 289 23.59 -8.62 12.35
CA HIS A 289 24.12 -8.44 13.70
C HIS A 289 23.11 -8.85 14.79
N PRO A 290 23.52 -9.59 15.85
CA PRO A 290 22.60 -10.14 16.84
C PRO A 290 21.78 -9.10 17.62
N ASP A 291 22.31 -7.89 17.81
CA ASP A 291 21.58 -6.78 18.46
C ASP A 291 20.28 -6.40 17.73
N MET A 292 20.09 -6.74 16.45
CA MET A 292 18.91 -6.37 15.67
C MET A 292 17.61 -6.94 16.25
N TYR A 293 17.63 -8.11 16.90
CA TYR A 293 16.44 -8.66 17.59
C TYR A 293 16.07 -7.83 18.83
N ALA A 294 17.06 -7.33 19.56
CA ALA A 294 16.82 -6.47 20.72
C ALA A 294 16.43 -5.04 20.30
N LEU A 295 16.94 -4.56 19.15
CA LEU A 295 16.55 -3.28 18.56
C LEU A 295 15.10 -3.29 18.05
N GLY A 296 14.65 -4.34 17.36
CA GLY A 296 13.23 -4.46 16.95
C GLY A 296 12.26 -4.50 18.14
N VAL A 297 12.65 -5.13 19.25
CA VAL A 297 11.87 -5.12 20.51
C VAL A 297 11.93 -3.74 21.20
N LEU A 298 13.05 -3.01 21.08
CA LEU A 298 13.17 -1.64 21.58
C LEU A 298 12.29 -0.67 20.80
N ASP A 299 12.31 -0.73 19.47
CA ASP A 299 11.40 0.00 18.57
C ASP A 299 9.93 -0.27 18.95
N SER A 300 9.53 -1.55 18.97
CA SER A 300 8.16 -1.96 19.32
C SER A 300 7.70 -1.47 20.70
N LEU A 301 8.64 -1.27 21.63
CA LEU A 301 8.39 -0.71 22.96
C LEU A 301 8.30 0.83 22.96
N LEU A 302 9.07 1.50 22.10
CA LEU A 302 9.11 2.96 21.97
C LEU A 302 7.95 3.52 21.15
N THR A 303 7.61 2.95 19.99
CA THR A 303 6.65 3.54 19.02
C THR A 303 5.38 2.71 18.83
N VAL A 304 5.46 1.39 18.71
CA VAL A 304 4.34 0.56 18.20
C VAL A 304 3.17 0.45 19.17
N GLY A 305 1.99 0.88 18.70
CA GLY A 305 0.73 0.87 19.45
C GLY A 305 0.60 2.04 20.43
N LYS A 306 -0.64 2.42 20.81
CA LYS A 306 -0.86 3.64 21.60
C LYS A 306 -0.46 3.51 23.09
N SER A 307 -0.11 2.30 23.54
CA SER A 307 0.54 2.07 24.84
C SER A 307 2.08 2.13 24.77
N SER A 308 2.67 2.41 23.60
CA SER A 308 4.12 2.64 23.47
C SER A 308 4.60 3.82 24.33
N ARG A 309 5.91 3.93 24.53
CA ARG A 309 6.46 4.94 25.44
C ARG A 309 6.48 6.35 24.82
N LEU A 310 6.82 6.49 23.54
CA LEU A 310 6.83 7.79 22.86
C LEU A 310 5.43 8.31 22.59
N TRP A 311 4.44 7.45 22.27
CA TRP A 311 3.05 7.87 22.15
C TRP A 311 2.54 8.53 23.45
N ARG A 312 2.79 7.87 24.59
CA ARG A 312 2.43 8.39 25.92
C ARG A 312 3.20 9.66 26.31
N ALA A 313 4.46 9.79 25.89
CA ALA A 313 5.30 10.94 26.22
C ALA A 313 5.03 12.18 25.35
N LEU A 314 4.64 11.99 24.08
CA LEU A 314 4.57 13.07 23.08
C LEU A 314 3.13 13.34 22.63
N VAL A 315 2.36 12.33 22.24
CA VAL A 315 0.99 12.50 21.70
C VAL A 315 -0.03 12.71 22.82
N ASP A 316 -0.03 11.86 23.85
CA ASP A 316 -0.97 11.97 25.00
C ASP A 316 -0.84 13.31 25.76
N THR A 317 0.35 13.94 25.69
CA THR A 317 0.67 15.25 26.30
C THR A 317 0.44 16.45 25.37
N GLY A 318 0.11 16.23 24.09
CA GLY A 318 -0.08 17.28 23.09
C GLY A 318 1.18 17.99 22.61
N LEU A 319 2.36 17.34 22.70
CA LEU A 319 3.60 17.82 22.09
C LEU A 319 3.71 17.44 20.61
N ALA A 320 3.10 16.31 20.23
CA ALA A 320 2.94 15.84 18.87
C ALA A 320 1.47 15.49 18.58
N ALA A 321 1.11 15.37 17.31
CA ALA A 321 -0.16 14.80 16.87
C ALA A 321 -0.03 13.31 16.48
N ASP A 322 1.15 12.90 16.01
CA ASP A 322 1.53 11.52 15.73
C ASP A 322 3.02 11.31 16.06
N VAL A 323 3.42 10.06 16.33
CA VAL A 323 4.82 9.65 16.45
C VAL A 323 4.99 8.21 15.95
N SER A 324 6.02 7.98 15.14
CA SER A 324 6.33 6.69 14.52
C SER A 324 7.85 6.51 14.34
N SER A 325 8.25 5.38 13.75
CA SER A 325 9.64 5.03 13.45
C SER A 325 9.78 4.39 12.07
N LEU A 326 10.99 4.42 11.54
CA LEU A 326 11.45 3.66 10.39
C LEU A 326 12.70 2.87 10.80
N PHE A 327 12.50 1.60 11.14
CA PHE A 327 13.57 0.66 11.51
C PHE A 327 14.17 0.03 10.25
N SER A 328 15.32 0.55 9.79
CA SER A 328 15.93 0.14 8.52
C SER A 328 16.75 -1.14 8.68
N GLN A 329 16.60 -2.08 7.74
CA GLN A 329 17.22 -3.40 7.79
C GLN A 329 18.11 -3.63 6.58
N GLN A 330 19.30 -3.01 6.59
CA GLN A 330 20.22 -3.00 5.45
C GLN A 330 21.40 -3.99 5.61
N HIS A 331 22.15 -4.17 4.53
CA HIS A 331 23.32 -5.05 4.37
C HIS A 331 24.59 -4.49 5.02
N ASP A 332 24.86 -3.19 4.84
CA ASP A 332 25.88 -2.45 5.60
C ASP A 332 25.21 -1.82 6.86
N PRO A 333 25.95 -1.18 7.79
CA PRO A 333 25.37 -0.60 9.00
C PRO A 333 24.21 0.37 8.72
N ALA A 334 23.04 0.05 9.27
CA ALA A 334 21.77 0.69 8.95
C ALA A 334 21.43 1.86 9.91
N TRP A 335 20.18 2.30 9.92
CA TRP A 335 19.72 3.38 10.80
C TRP A 335 18.27 3.17 11.31
N GLU A 336 18.00 3.72 12.48
CA GLU A 336 16.68 3.83 13.12
C GLU A 336 16.26 5.30 13.10
N THR A 337 15.12 5.62 12.50
CA THR A 337 14.62 7.01 12.40
C THR A 337 13.29 7.19 13.11
N ILE A 338 13.27 8.02 14.16
CA ILE A 338 12.05 8.42 14.88
C ILE A 338 11.46 9.67 14.21
N LEU A 339 10.16 9.62 13.88
CA LEU A 339 9.41 10.67 13.16
C LEU A 339 8.24 11.21 14.01
N ALA A 340 7.91 12.50 13.88
CA ALA A 340 6.69 13.06 14.48
C ALA A 340 6.12 14.29 13.74
N THR A 341 4.79 14.33 13.54
CA THR A 341 4.06 15.57 13.22
C THR A 341 3.84 16.36 14.51
N CYS A 342 4.34 17.59 14.55
CA CYS A 342 4.18 18.51 15.67
C CYS A 342 3.18 19.65 15.34
N PRO A 343 2.35 20.08 16.32
CA PRO A 343 1.62 21.33 16.22
C PRO A 343 2.55 22.53 15.94
N GLU A 344 2.07 23.47 15.13
CA GLU A 344 2.73 24.76 14.83
C GLU A 344 3.20 25.53 16.08
N THR A 345 2.47 25.39 17.19
CA THR A 345 2.73 26.03 18.49
C THR A 345 3.54 25.16 19.47
N ALA A 346 4.09 24.03 19.04
CA ALA A 346 4.85 23.14 19.91
C ALA A 346 6.17 23.78 20.38
N ASP A 347 6.43 23.74 21.70
CA ASP A 347 7.77 24.00 22.23
C ASP A 347 8.68 22.82 21.84
N ARG A 348 9.39 22.99 20.72
CA ARG A 348 10.37 22.03 20.18
C ARG A 348 11.41 21.61 21.22
N ARG A 349 11.81 22.49 22.14
CA ARG A 349 12.75 22.12 23.23
C ARG A 349 12.07 21.26 24.31
N LYS A 350 10.76 21.43 24.55
CA LYS A 350 9.98 20.54 25.43
C LYS A 350 9.69 19.19 24.76
N PHE A 351 9.45 19.17 23.46
CA PHE A 351 9.40 17.94 22.66
C PHE A 351 10.72 17.16 22.77
N GLU A 352 11.86 17.77 22.45
CA GLU A 352 13.17 17.10 22.52
C GLU A 352 13.48 16.60 23.94
N ARG A 353 13.22 17.39 24.99
CA ARG A 353 13.37 16.93 26.38
C ARG A 353 12.45 15.76 26.74
N ALA A 354 11.26 15.65 26.14
CA ALA A 354 10.34 14.54 26.39
C ALA A 354 10.76 13.25 25.65
N LEU A 355 11.26 13.39 24.42
CA LEU A 355 11.89 12.31 23.66
C LEU A 355 13.12 11.77 24.41
N ASP A 356 14.06 12.65 24.76
CA ASP A 356 15.32 12.31 25.42
C ASP A 356 15.09 11.68 26.79
N ALA A 357 14.16 12.21 27.60
CA ALA A 357 13.81 11.60 28.89
C ALA A 357 13.14 10.22 28.75
N THR A 358 12.43 9.95 27.64
CA THR A 358 11.78 8.66 27.39
C THR A 358 12.79 7.60 26.95
N ILE A 359 13.77 7.98 26.13
CA ILE A 359 14.91 7.13 25.76
C ILE A 359 15.77 6.85 27.01
N ALA A 360 16.07 7.89 27.80
CA ALA A 360 16.84 7.75 29.04
C ALA A 360 16.17 6.82 30.07
N ASP A 361 14.83 6.79 30.19
CA ASP A 361 14.14 5.86 31.08
C ASP A 361 14.43 4.38 30.72
N VAL A 362 14.45 4.06 29.43
CA VAL A 362 14.79 2.71 28.92
C VAL A 362 16.29 2.41 29.06
N GLN A 363 17.15 3.42 28.96
CA GLN A 363 18.59 3.28 29.19
C GLN A 363 18.92 3.07 30.68
N GLU A 364 18.25 3.74 31.60
CA GLU A 364 18.51 3.61 33.03
C GLU A 364 17.91 2.32 33.60
N LYS A 365 16.61 2.12 33.37
CA LYS A 365 15.78 1.14 34.07
C LYS A 365 15.53 -0.09 33.21
N LEU A 366 15.31 -1.23 33.86
CA LEU A 366 14.87 -2.43 33.16
C LEU A 366 13.38 -2.28 32.81
N VAL A 367 13.04 -2.63 31.57
CA VAL A 367 11.63 -2.68 31.11
C VAL A 367 10.88 -3.76 31.87
N SER A 368 9.60 -3.51 32.18
CA SER A 368 8.82 -4.47 32.98
C SER A 368 8.57 -5.77 32.19
N PRO A 369 8.45 -6.95 32.84
CA PRO A 369 8.18 -8.21 32.13
C PRO A 369 6.92 -8.16 31.25
N ALA A 370 5.91 -7.37 31.64
CA ALA A 370 4.70 -7.15 30.86
C ALA A 370 4.94 -6.25 29.63
N GLU A 371 5.69 -5.15 29.75
CA GLU A 371 6.07 -4.33 28.59
C GLU A 371 6.98 -5.10 27.62
N LEU A 372 7.92 -5.91 28.13
CA LEU A 372 8.80 -6.75 27.30
C LEU A 372 8.01 -7.84 26.55
N ALA A 373 7.09 -8.52 27.23
CA ALA A 373 6.23 -9.54 26.59
C ALA A 373 5.31 -8.92 25.52
N LYS A 374 4.74 -7.73 25.80
CA LYS A 374 3.97 -6.93 24.83
C LYS A 374 4.81 -6.61 23.60
N ALA A 375 5.96 -5.95 23.78
CA ALA A 375 6.82 -5.50 22.69
C ALA A 375 7.29 -6.68 21.82
N LYS A 376 7.81 -7.76 22.40
CA LYS A 376 8.17 -9.00 21.68
C LYS A 376 7.02 -9.52 20.82
N ARG A 377 5.81 -9.56 21.38
CA ARG A 377 4.64 -10.07 20.68
C ARG A 377 4.31 -9.16 19.49
N GLN A 378 4.32 -7.84 19.68
CA GLN A 378 4.11 -6.86 18.61
C GLN A 378 5.11 -7.06 17.46
N THR A 379 6.41 -7.18 17.75
CA THR A 379 7.45 -7.47 16.76
C THR A 379 7.16 -8.77 16.00
N ILE A 380 6.87 -9.86 16.71
CA ILE A 380 6.55 -11.18 16.12
C ILE A 380 5.30 -11.11 15.24
N THR A 381 4.25 -10.42 15.68
CA THR A 381 3.01 -10.26 14.89
C THR A 381 3.25 -9.43 13.64
N GLN A 382 4.08 -8.38 13.69
CA GLN A 382 4.44 -7.61 12.50
C GLN A 382 5.18 -8.49 11.47
N THR A 383 6.13 -9.33 11.90
CA THR A 383 6.81 -10.29 11.02
C THR A 383 5.83 -11.29 10.39
N VAL A 384 4.92 -11.87 11.18
CA VAL A 384 3.92 -12.83 10.68
C VAL A 384 2.91 -12.16 9.73
N PHE A 385 2.46 -10.95 10.03
CA PHE A 385 1.53 -10.19 9.20
C PHE A 385 2.16 -9.69 7.88
N ALA A 386 3.45 -9.36 7.87
CA ALA A 386 4.17 -9.03 6.64
C ALA A 386 4.34 -10.24 5.71
N MET A 387 4.16 -11.46 6.23
CA MET A 387 4.12 -12.70 5.44
C MET A 387 2.68 -13.13 5.06
N ASP A 388 1.65 -12.32 5.30
CA ASP A 388 0.27 -12.65 4.91
C ASP A 388 -0.05 -12.24 3.46
N GLY A 389 0.48 -13.00 2.49
CA GLY A 389 0.22 -12.82 1.06
C GLY A 389 1.18 -13.66 0.21
N VAL A 390 0.79 -13.98 -1.03
CA VAL A 390 1.67 -14.69 -1.98
C VAL A 390 2.78 -13.75 -2.46
N SER A 391 2.41 -12.52 -2.83
CA SER A 391 3.37 -11.51 -3.29
C SER A 391 4.28 -10.97 -2.20
N ASP A 392 3.74 -10.66 -1.01
CA ASP A 392 4.49 -10.10 0.11
C ASP A 392 5.60 -11.04 0.61
N GLN A 393 5.34 -12.35 0.61
CA GLN A 393 6.36 -13.35 0.91
C GLN A 393 7.47 -13.39 -0.14
N GLY A 394 7.15 -13.21 -1.43
CA GLY A 394 8.14 -13.10 -2.51
C GLY A 394 9.08 -11.91 -2.30
N ALA A 395 8.51 -10.77 -1.92
CA ALA A 395 9.26 -9.55 -1.59
C ALA A 395 10.21 -9.76 -0.41
N LEU A 396 9.70 -10.29 0.72
CA LEU A 396 10.49 -10.48 1.93
C LEU A 396 11.62 -11.50 1.74
N LEU A 397 11.35 -12.64 1.08
CA LEU A 397 12.37 -13.67 0.84
C LEU A 397 13.52 -13.14 -0.04
N GLY A 398 13.22 -12.28 -1.01
CA GLY A 398 14.23 -11.62 -1.84
C GLY A 398 15.04 -10.59 -1.09
N ALA A 399 14.39 -9.68 -0.35
CA ALA A 399 15.09 -8.66 0.44
C ALA A 399 16.00 -9.26 1.53
N TYR A 400 15.48 -10.22 2.31
CA TYR A 400 16.27 -10.86 3.38
C TYR A 400 17.44 -11.70 2.86
N GLU A 401 17.36 -12.26 1.65
CA GLU A 401 18.48 -12.93 0.99
C GLU A 401 19.61 -11.97 0.57
N ILE A 402 19.38 -10.65 0.61
CA ILE A 402 20.38 -9.62 0.25
C ILE A 402 21.04 -9.03 1.50
N VAL A 403 20.26 -8.74 2.53
CA VAL A 403 20.75 -8.07 3.75
C VAL A 403 21.28 -9.03 4.82
N ASP A 404 20.89 -10.32 4.77
CA ASP A 404 21.52 -11.42 5.50
C ASP A 404 21.35 -12.75 4.73
N HIS A 405 20.35 -13.57 5.09
CA HIS A 405 19.89 -14.76 4.37
C HIS A 405 18.38 -14.92 4.59
N TRP A 406 17.64 -15.52 3.65
CA TRP A 406 16.18 -15.67 3.78
C TRP A 406 15.75 -16.44 5.05
N ASN A 407 16.60 -17.30 5.60
CA ASN A 407 16.32 -18.02 6.85
C ASN A 407 16.38 -17.12 8.11
N TYR A 408 16.89 -15.88 8.01
CA TYR A 408 16.74 -14.87 9.06
C TYR A 408 15.25 -14.65 9.38
N LEU A 409 14.42 -14.47 8.34
CA LEU A 409 12.98 -14.26 8.46
C LEU A 409 12.28 -15.39 9.22
N LEU A 410 12.60 -16.65 8.90
CA LEU A 410 12.00 -17.81 9.55
C LEU A 410 12.48 -18.01 11.01
N THR A 411 13.71 -17.60 11.32
CA THR A 411 14.29 -17.78 12.67
C THR A 411 14.12 -16.56 13.57
N MET A 412 13.69 -15.41 13.02
CA MET A 412 13.53 -14.14 13.73
C MET A 412 12.66 -14.29 14.98
N ASN A 413 11.46 -14.87 14.83
CA ASN A 413 10.51 -15.00 15.94
C ASN A 413 11.10 -15.74 17.15
N GLN A 414 11.79 -16.87 16.91
CA GLN A 414 12.45 -17.67 17.96
C GLN A 414 13.65 -16.96 18.60
N ARG A 415 14.21 -15.94 17.97
CA ARG A 415 15.30 -15.10 18.51
C ARG A 415 14.72 -13.91 19.29
N THR A 416 13.69 -13.25 18.74
CA THR A 416 12.89 -12.20 19.42
C THR A 416 12.30 -12.71 20.74
N GLU A 417 11.81 -13.95 20.79
CA GLU A 417 11.36 -14.60 22.03
C GLU A 417 12.42 -14.66 23.14
N ARG A 418 13.72 -14.69 22.79
CA ARG A 418 14.84 -14.85 23.74
C ARG A 418 15.37 -13.54 24.30
N VAL A 419 15.09 -12.40 23.66
CA VAL A 419 15.55 -11.05 24.07
C VAL A 419 15.21 -10.76 25.54
N THR A 420 16.15 -10.25 26.32
CA THR A 420 15.95 -9.90 27.74
C THR A 420 15.68 -8.41 27.93
N ALA A 421 15.25 -8.01 29.14
CA ALA A 421 15.13 -6.58 29.48
C ALA A 421 16.52 -5.91 29.53
N GLU A 422 17.54 -6.69 29.88
CA GLU A 422 18.94 -6.33 29.85
C GLU A 422 19.43 -6.05 28.43
N ASP A 423 19.08 -6.89 27.45
CA ASP A 423 19.45 -6.71 26.03
C ASP A 423 18.82 -5.43 25.45
N VAL A 424 17.52 -5.22 25.68
CA VAL A 424 16.79 -4.00 25.25
C VAL A 424 17.47 -2.74 25.81
N ARG A 425 17.83 -2.77 27.10
CA ARG A 425 18.57 -1.67 27.74
C ARG A 425 20.00 -1.52 27.21
N ALA A 426 20.68 -2.62 26.88
CA ALA A 426 22.03 -2.60 26.33
C ALA A 426 22.06 -1.94 24.94
N VAL A 427 21.15 -2.32 24.04
CA VAL A 427 21.07 -1.70 22.71
C VAL A 427 20.59 -0.25 22.79
N ALA A 428 19.66 0.08 23.70
CA ALA A 428 19.25 1.46 23.96
C ALA A 428 20.43 2.34 24.40
N ARG A 429 21.32 1.83 25.28
CA ARG A 429 22.54 2.53 25.71
C ARG A 429 23.63 2.63 24.64
N LYS A 430 23.66 1.68 23.70
CA LYS A 430 24.70 1.55 22.68
C LYS A 430 24.40 2.42 21.45
N TYR A 431 23.14 2.49 21.02
CA TYR A 431 22.75 3.10 19.75
C TYR A 431 21.96 4.40 19.90
N LEU A 432 20.99 4.47 20.83
CA LEU A 432 20.11 5.65 20.99
C LEU A 432 20.75 6.75 21.85
N VAL A 433 21.98 7.16 21.50
CA VAL A 433 22.76 8.18 22.22
C VAL A 433 22.95 9.44 21.39
N ALA A 434 23.02 10.61 22.05
CA ALA A 434 23.10 11.90 21.36
C ALA A 434 24.36 12.06 20.47
N SER A 435 25.47 11.39 20.78
CA SER A 435 26.66 11.37 19.92
C SER A 435 26.43 10.67 18.58
N ASN A 436 25.47 9.73 18.51
CA ASN A 436 25.20 8.84 17.40
C ASN A 436 23.92 9.22 16.63
N ARG A 437 23.46 10.47 16.71
CA ARG A 437 22.20 10.91 16.07
C ARG A 437 22.29 12.18 15.24
N THR A 438 21.43 12.26 14.24
CA THR A 438 21.13 13.49 13.49
C THR A 438 19.70 13.92 13.77
N VAL A 439 19.51 15.18 14.16
CA VAL A 439 18.18 15.74 14.48
C VAL A 439 17.75 16.75 13.41
N GLY A 440 16.61 16.49 12.79
CA GLY A 440 15.96 17.36 11.80
C GLY A 440 14.70 18.03 12.33
N TRP A 441 14.49 19.28 11.88
CA TRP A 441 13.20 19.97 11.97
C TRP A 441 12.84 20.56 10.60
N PHE A 442 11.63 20.30 10.11
CA PHE A 442 11.02 21.13 9.07
C PHE A 442 10.24 22.27 9.73
N VAL A 443 10.54 23.51 9.35
CA VAL A 443 9.91 24.73 9.89
C VAL A 443 9.29 25.54 8.75
N PRO A 444 7.95 25.69 8.71
CA PRO A 444 7.30 26.53 7.71
C PRO A 444 7.78 27.99 7.72
N THR A 445 8.11 28.53 6.55
CA THR A 445 8.57 29.93 6.39
C THR A 445 7.43 30.91 6.12
N LYS A 446 6.40 30.47 5.40
CA LYS A 446 5.17 31.22 5.14
C LYS A 446 3.98 30.45 5.72
N VAL A 447 3.42 30.95 6.82
CA VAL A 447 2.03 30.62 7.18
C VAL A 447 1.14 31.43 6.25
N SER A 448 0.83 30.88 5.07
CA SER A 448 0.06 31.60 4.05
C SER A 448 -1.36 31.89 4.54
N LYS A 449 -1.61 33.16 4.88
CA LYS A 449 -2.94 33.70 5.22
C LYS A 449 -3.62 34.34 4.01
N ASP A 450 -2.86 34.60 2.95
CA ASP A 450 -3.21 35.55 1.88
C ASP A 450 -3.25 34.90 0.47
N LEU A 451 -3.08 33.58 0.37
CA LEU A 451 -3.63 32.85 -0.79
C LEU A 451 -5.17 33.03 -0.80
N PRO A 452 -5.81 33.25 -1.95
CA PRO A 452 -7.26 33.47 -2.01
C PRO A 452 -8.02 32.27 -1.44
N VAL A 453 -8.59 32.43 -0.24
CA VAL A 453 -9.41 31.40 0.40
C VAL A 453 -10.69 31.22 -0.42
N PRO A 454 -10.95 30.05 -1.02
CA PRO A 454 -12.24 29.75 -1.62
C PRO A 454 -13.33 29.96 -0.56
N THR A 455 -14.38 30.72 -0.87
CA THR A 455 -15.32 31.23 0.14
C THR A 455 -16.12 30.10 0.79
N LYS A 456 -15.56 29.60 1.91
CA LYS A 456 -15.85 28.34 2.62
C LYS A 456 -15.30 27.09 1.92
N LEU A 457 -14.03 26.76 2.16
CA LEU A 457 -13.71 25.35 2.44
C LEU A 457 -12.60 25.19 3.50
N LYS A 458 -12.54 23.97 4.06
CA LYS A 458 -11.98 23.70 5.38
C LYS A 458 -11.47 22.25 5.57
N SER A 459 -10.72 21.69 4.61
CA SER A 459 -9.63 20.68 4.79
C SER A 459 -9.87 19.26 5.42
N GLY A 460 -9.12 18.22 4.95
CA GLY A 460 -8.50 17.16 5.80
C GLY A 460 -9.05 15.72 6.05
N PRO A 461 -8.24 14.71 6.51
CA PRO A 461 -6.87 14.25 6.15
C PRO A 461 -6.76 13.04 5.16
N ILE A 462 -5.55 12.62 4.75
CA ILE A 462 -5.27 11.48 3.83
C ILE A 462 -4.79 10.15 4.52
N GLN A 463 -4.41 9.15 3.71
CA GLN A 463 -4.02 7.77 4.11
C GLN A 463 -2.52 7.47 3.95
N ARG A 464 -2.05 6.43 4.66
CA ARG A 464 -0.69 5.86 4.52
C ARG A 464 -0.43 5.36 3.08
N ARG A 465 0.77 5.64 2.55
CA ARG A 465 1.31 4.98 1.35
C ARG A 465 2.12 3.75 1.77
N ILE A 466 1.88 2.62 1.11
CA ILE A 466 2.87 1.55 0.90
C ILE A 466 3.33 1.67 -0.56
N GLY A 467 4.58 1.29 -0.87
CA GLY A 467 5.24 1.56 -2.14
C GLY A 467 4.53 0.98 -3.37
N GLY A 468 4.50 1.76 -4.46
CA GLY A 468 3.87 1.40 -5.73
C GLY A 468 3.96 2.54 -6.74
N GLY A 469 5.15 2.77 -7.30
CA GLY A 469 5.39 3.67 -8.44
C GLY A 469 5.05 3.00 -9.77
N ALA A 470 5.30 3.64 -10.93
CA ALA A 470 4.83 3.10 -12.20
C ALA A 470 5.66 3.43 -13.48
N MET A 471 6.31 2.40 -14.06
CA MET A 471 5.80 1.73 -15.30
C MET A 471 6.28 2.22 -16.72
N GLU A 472 5.87 1.47 -17.75
CA GLU A 472 6.52 1.07 -19.04
C GLU A 472 6.67 2.06 -20.26
N ARG A 473 6.15 1.76 -21.50
CA ARG A 473 6.82 2.06 -22.82
C ARG A 473 5.91 2.16 -24.11
N TRP A 474 6.25 2.91 -25.18
CA TRP A 474 5.85 2.73 -26.64
C TRP A 474 6.89 3.33 -27.64
N GLY A 475 7.39 2.91 -28.84
CA GLY A 475 7.35 1.82 -29.87
C GLY A 475 7.92 2.40 -31.24
N ASP A 476 8.46 1.79 -32.32
CA ASP A 476 8.72 0.43 -32.90
C ASP A 476 9.74 0.50 -34.12
N GLY A 477 10.31 -0.59 -34.69
CA GLY A 477 11.24 -0.63 -35.87
C GLY A 477 11.42 -1.99 -36.63
N VAL A 478 11.65 -2.00 -37.96
CA VAL A 478 11.42 -3.18 -38.86
C VAL A 478 12.61 -4.15 -39.08
N LEU A 479 12.57 -5.35 -38.48
CA LEU A 479 13.17 -6.58 -39.08
C LEU A 479 12.64 -7.96 -38.58
N GLY A 480 11.55 -8.02 -37.81
CA GLY A 480 11.09 -9.27 -37.15
C GLY A 480 10.05 -10.17 -37.89
N LYS A 481 9.77 -9.95 -39.18
CA LYS A 481 8.55 -10.44 -39.87
C LYS A 481 8.51 -11.95 -40.27
N ARG A 482 9.16 -12.87 -39.53
CA ARG A 482 9.11 -14.33 -39.86
C ARG A 482 8.88 -15.32 -38.71
N LEU A 483 8.84 -14.90 -37.44
CA LEU A 483 8.54 -15.80 -36.30
C LEU A 483 7.16 -15.59 -35.66
N LEU A 484 6.53 -14.43 -35.87
CA LEU A 484 5.16 -14.17 -35.38
C LEU A 484 4.12 -14.50 -36.47
N ALA A 485 3.91 -15.79 -36.69
CA ALA A 485 2.69 -16.26 -37.36
C ALA A 485 1.47 -15.91 -36.50
N ARG A 486 0.41 -15.35 -37.11
CA ARG A 486 -0.80 -14.92 -36.40
C ARG A 486 -1.54 -16.12 -35.78
N GLN A 487 -1.24 -16.47 -34.54
CA GLN A 487 -2.23 -17.10 -33.67
C GLN A 487 -3.38 -16.11 -33.50
N ARG A 488 -4.58 -16.46 -33.99
CA ARG A 488 -5.80 -15.76 -33.62
C ARG A 488 -6.06 -16.07 -32.15
N VAL A 489 -6.23 -15.03 -31.33
CA VAL A 489 -6.66 -15.19 -29.94
C VAL A 489 -8.16 -15.50 -29.93
N ASN A 490 -8.50 -16.76 -30.22
CA ASN A 490 -9.77 -17.32 -29.78
C ASN A 490 -9.64 -17.61 -28.27
N ALA A 491 -9.79 -16.59 -27.44
CA ALA A 491 -9.84 -16.75 -25.99
C ALA A 491 -11.16 -17.43 -25.58
N SER A 492 -11.17 -18.75 -25.54
CA SER A 492 -12.10 -19.48 -24.67
C SER A 492 -11.75 -19.19 -23.20
N LEU A 493 -12.74 -19.16 -22.32
CA LEU A 493 -12.50 -19.32 -20.88
C LEU A 493 -12.09 -20.77 -20.60
N PRO A 494 -11.03 -20.99 -19.80
CA PRO A 494 -10.78 -22.26 -19.15
C PRO A 494 -10.46 -22.01 -17.67
N LEU A 495 -11.27 -21.16 -17.04
CA LEU A 495 -11.33 -21.04 -15.59
C LEU A 495 -12.45 -21.96 -15.10
N PRO A 496 -12.23 -22.82 -14.08
CA PRO A 496 -13.33 -23.40 -13.35
C PRO A 496 -13.97 -22.26 -12.54
N LEU A 497 -14.92 -21.53 -13.13
CA LEU A 497 -15.48 -20.29 -12.55
C LEU A 497 -15.99 -20.47 -11.11
N ALA A 498 -16.54 -21.65 -10.79
CA ALA A 498 -16.98 -22.02 -9.45
C ALA A 498 -15.85 -22.14 -8.41
N SER A 499 -14.58 -22.27 -8.83
CA SER A 499 -13.42 -22.31 -7.92
C SER A 499 -12.91 -20.92 -7.52
N LEU A 500 -13.33 -19.86 -8.24
CA LEU A 500 -12.91 -18.47 -8.02
C LEU A 500 -13.81 -17.71 -7.03
N ALA A 501 -15.00 -18.24 -6.75
CA ALA A 501 -15.88 -17.66 -5.75
C ALA A 501 -15.32 -17.94 -4.33
N PRO A 502 -15.33 -16.95 -3.42
CA PRO A 502 -15.20 -17.19 -1.99
C PRO A 502 -16.19 -18.27 -1.54
N ARG A 503 -15.78 -19.08 -0.57
CA ARG A 503 -16.53 -20.25 -0.09
C ARG A 503 -17.05 -20.02 1.33
N ALA A 504 -17.39 -18.77 1.65
CA ALA A 504 -17.72 -18.37 2.99
C ALA A 504 -19.11 -18.85 3.39
N THR A 505 -19.20 -19.56 4.53
CA THR A 505 -20.47 -19.99 5.10
C THR A 505 -21.24 -18.75 5.54
N ARG A 506 -22.30 -18.40 4.78
CA ARG A 506 -23.16 -17.24 5.03
C ARG A 506 -24.29 -17.61 5.98
N THR A 507 -24.26 -17.07 7.19
CA THR A 507 -25.32 -17.24 8.20
C THR A 507 -25.99 -15.89 8.48
N VAL A 508 -27.33 -15.86 8.54
CA VAL A 508 -28.07 -14.68 9.03
C VAL A 508 -28.54 -14.97 10.45
N LEU A 509 -28.13 -14.14 11.41
CA LEU A 509 -28.55 -14.27 12.80
C LEU A 509 -30.01 -13.83 12.98
N PRO A 510 -30.72 -14.28 14.04
CA PRO A 510 -32.13 -13.91 14.28
C PRO A 510 -32.39 -12.39 14.43
N ASN A 511 -31.37 -11.58 14.66
CA ASN A 511 -31.44 -10.12 14.72
C ASN A 511 -31.13 -9.41 13.38
N GLY A 512 -30.90 -10.16 12.30
CA GLY A 512 -30.64 -9.65 10.95
C GLY A 512 -29.16 -9.44 10.60
N MET A 513 -28.23 -9.64 11.54
CA MET A 513 -26.79 -9.53 11.27
C MET A 513 -26.30 -10.68 10.39
N VAL A 514 -25.44 -10.38 9.40
CA VAL A 514 -24.88 -11.38 8.47
C VAL A 514 -23.47 -11.75 8.90
N LEU A 515 -23.20 -13.05 9.04
CA LEU A 515 -21.89 -13.62 9.27
C LEU A 515 -21.38 -14.34 8.01
N LEU A 516 -20.11 -14.17 7.67
CA LEU A 516 -19.43 -14.77 6.52
C LEU A 516 -18.13 -15.42 6.99
N LEU A 517 -18.08 -16.75 7.07
CA LEU A 517 -16.93 -17.47 7.65
C LEU A 517 -16.22 -18.34 6.61
N GLN A 518 -14.92 -18.13 6.39
CA GLN A 518 -14.09 -18.95 5.51
C GLN A 518 -12.78 -19.37 6.21
N GLU A 519 -12.57 -20.67 6.34
CA GLU A 519 -11.34 -21.23 6.92
C GLU A 519 -10.19 -21.14 5.89
N ASN A 520 -8.99 -20.80 6.35
CA ASN A 520 -7.75 -20.79 5.56
C ASN A 520 -6.54 -21.08 6.46
N HIS A 521 -6.11 -22.34 6.50
CA HIS A 521 -5.01 -22.82 7.35
C HIS A 521 -3.60 -22.60 6.74
N ALA A 522 -3.46 -21.77 5.70
CA ALA A 522 -2.16 -21.54 5.06
C ALA A 522 -1.17 -20.79 5.97
N ASN A 523 -1.66 -19.81 6.74
CA ASN A 523 -0.91 -18.98 7.69
C ASN A 523 -1.61 -19.02 9.07
N PRO A 524 -0.87 -18.91 10.20
CA PRO A 524 -1.43 -18.89 11.55
C PRO A 524 -2.00 -17.50 11.91
N THR A 525 -2.82 -16.94 11.02
CA THR A 525 -3.43 -15.61 11.13
C THR A 525 -4.95 -15.70 10.95
N ALA A 526 -5.66 -14.75 11.54
CA ALA A 526 -7.07 -14.53 11.27
C ALA A 526 -7.36 -13.04 11.09
N ALA A 527 -8.06 -12.71 10.01
CA ALA A 527 -8.55 -11.38 9.68
C ALA A 527 -10.05 -11.29 9.97
N VAL A 528 -10.48 -10.12 10.44
CA VAL A 528 -11.89 -9.76 10.65
C VAL A 528 -12.18 -8.50 9.84
N ALA A 529 -13.24 -8.54 9.03
CA ALA A 529 -13.80 -7.37 8.39
C ALA A 529 -15.25 -7.19 8.83
N VAL A 530 -15.65 -5.97 9.11
CA VAL A 530 -17.04 -5.59 9.41
C VAL A 530 -17.41 -4.43 8.51
N ASN A 531 -18.62 -4.43 7.98
CA ASN A 531 -19.20 -3.27 7.32
C ASN A 531 -20.62 -2.98 7.82
N VAL A 532 -20.99 -1.70 7.89
CA VAL A 532 -22.26 -1.18 8.39
C VAL A 532 -22.84 -0.16 7.40
N ASP A 533 -24.17 -0.09 7.20
CA ASP A 533 -24.87 1.02 6.50
C ASP A 533 -24.77 2.36 7.29
N ALA A 534 -23.56 2.87 7.43
CA ALA A 534 -23.18 4.01 8.29
C ALA A 534 -22.06 4.88 7.68
N GLY A 535 -21.84 4.80 6.36
CA GLY A 535 -20.86 5.61 5.65
C GLY A 535 -21.26 7.09 5.53
N ALA A 536 -20.33 7.92 5.04
CA ALA A 536 -20.49 9.36 4.94
C ALA A 536 -21.62 9.80 3.99
N ALA A 537 -22.14 8.94 3.11
CA ALA A 537 -23.36 9.25 2.36
C ALA A 537 -24.64 9.32 3.21
N PHE A 538 -24.58 8.88 4.49
CA PHE A 538 -25.61 9.11 5.49
C PHE A 538 -25.39 10.39 6.32
N ASP A 539 -24.32 11.16 6.09
CA ASP A 539 -24.07 12.40 6.83
C ASP A 539 -25.25 13.38 6.65
N PRO A 540 -25.75 14.01 7.73
CA PRO A 540 -26.75 15.07 7.59
C PRO A 540 -26.20 16.21 6.72
N PRO A 541 -26.97 16.82 5.79
CA PRO A 541 -26.46 17.79 4.80
C PRO A 541 -25.75 19.06 5.31
N LYS A 542 -25.69 19.28 6.63
CA LYS A 542 -24.95 20.36 7.31
C LYS A 542 -23.95 19.85 8.37
N ARG A 543 -23.63 18.55 8.33
CA ARG A 543 -22.74 17.82 9.23
C ARG A 543 -21.87 16.77 8.47
N PRO A 544 -21.28 17.08 7.30
CA PRO A 544 -20.36 16.15 6.65
C PRO A 544 -19.17 15.82 7.55
N GLY A 545 -18.64 14.60 7.42
CA GLY A 545 -17.60 14.04 8.29
C GLY A 545 -18.12 13.38 9.57
N LEU A 546 -19.43 13.38 9.82
CA LEU A 546 -20.00 12.82 11.05
C LEU A 546 -19.85 11.28 11.10
N ALA A 547 -19.98 10.60 9.96
CA ALA A 547 -19.72 9.17 9.82
C ALA A 547 -18.27 8.81 10.19
N VAL A 548 -17.29 9.55 9.64
CA VAL A 548 -15.85 9.36 9.91
C VAL A 548 -15.53 9.62 11.38
N LEU A 549 -16.00 10.72 11.96
CA LEU A 549 -15.86 11.02 13.38
C LEU A 549 -16.53 9.96 14.27
N THR A 550 -17.68 9.41 13.85
CA THR A 550 -18.38 8.36 14.60
C THR A 550 -17.61 7.05 14.57
N ALA A 551 -17.14 6.62 13.39
CA ALA A 551 -16.33 5.41 13.23
C ALA A 551 -15.02 5.49 14.02
N ALA A 552 -14.27 6.58 13.88
CA ALA A 552 -13.01 6.80 14.60
C ALA A 552 -13.17 6.90 16.13
N MET A 553 -14.39 7.16 16.64
CA MET A 553 -14.71 7.12 18.07
C MET A 553 -15.04 5.71 18.62
N LEU A 554 -15.29 4.71 17.77
CA LEU A 554 -15.58 3.34 18.22
C LEU A 554 -14.38 2.71 18.94
N GLY A 555 -13.18 2.91 18.40
CA GLY A 555 -11.92 2.51 19.04
C GLY A 555 -11.51 3.37 20.24
N ARG A 556 -12.23 4.46 20.56
CA ARG A 556 -11.91 5.40 21.66
C ARG A 556 -12.54 4.99 22.99
N GLY A 557 -12.48 3.70 23.28
CA GLY A 557 -12.99 3.11 24.50
C GLY A 557 -14.49 2.82 24.49
N THR A 558 -14.87 1.88 25.35
CA THR A 558 -16.18 1.23 25.42
C THR A 558 -16.77 1.41 26.82
N ALA A 559 -18.04 1.07 27.00
CA ALA A 559 -18.69 1.10 28.31
C ALA A 559 -18.03 0.16 29.35
N THR A 560 -17.22 -0.79 28.89
CA THR A 560 -16.46 -1.77 29.70
C THR A 560 -14.97 -1.40 29.86
N ARG A 561 -14.40 -0.54 28.99
CA ARG A 561 -12.96 -0.22 28.94
C ARG A 561 -12.68 1.24 28.55
N PRO A 562 -11.95 2.01 29.38
CA PRO A 562 -11.36 3.28 28.94
C PRO A 562 -10.46 3.09 27.71
N ALA A 563 -10.34 4.12 26.86
CA ALA A 563 -9.60 4.06 25.59
C ALA A 563 -8.15 3.52 25.75
N ALA A 564 -7.44 3.98 26.77
CA ALA A 564 -6.08 3.51 27.08
C ALA A 564 -6.04 1.99 27.37
N LYS A 565 -7.05 1.42 28.04
CA LYS A 565 -7.13 -0.02 28.30
C LYS A 565 -7.58 -0.82 27.07
N PHE A 566 -8.47 -0.25 26.24
CA PHE A 566 -8.86 -0.87 24.98
C PHE A 566 -7.65 -1.03 24.04
N HIS A 567 -6.86 0.04 23.86
CA HIS A 567 -5.63 -0.01 23.09
C HIS A 567 -4.54 -0.87 23.77
N GLN A 568 -4.41 -0.85 25.11
CA GLN A 568 -3.51 -1.76 25.81
C GLN A 568 -3.86 -3.24 25.59
N GLU A 569 -5.15 -3.61 25.57
CA GLU A 569 -5.57 -4.99 25.27
C GLU A 569 -5.22 -5.38 23.82
N LEU A 570 -5.41 -4.51 22.82
CA LEU A 570 -4.96 -4.75 21.44
C LEU A 570 -3.44 -4.91 21.33
N ASP A 571 -2.68 -3.94 21.87
CA ASP A 571 -1.22 -3.95 21.85
C ASP A 571 -0.64 -5.19 22.56
N THR A 572 -1.33 -5.72 23.60
CA THR A 572 -0.93 -6.94 24.33
C THR A 572 -1.18 -8.23 23.54
N LEU A 573 -2.08 -8.21 22.55
CA LEU A 573 -2.31 -9.32 21.63
C LEU A 573 -1.37 -9.26 20.40
N GLY A 574 -0.73 -8.11 20.13
CA GLY A 574 -0.15 -7.84 18.82
C GLY A 574 -1.23 -7.79 17.72
N ALA A 575 -2.47 -7.44 18.09
CA ALA A 575 -3.59 -7.41 17.17
C ALA A 575 -3.84 -5.98 16.67
N GLU A 576 -4.07 -5.85 15.37
CA GLU A 576 -4.43 -4.58 14.73
C GLU A 576 -5.96 -4.47 14.61
N LEU A 577 -6.49 -3.26 14.80
CA LEU A 577 -7.92 -2.99 14.67
C LEU A 577 -8.18 -1.52 14.31
N ASP A 578 -8.54 -1.28 13.05
CA ASP A 578 -8.79 0.02 12.44
C ASP A 578 -10.29 0.28 12.24
N PHE A 579 -10.69 1.54 12.41
CA PHE A 579 -12.09 1.98 12.34
C PHE A 579 -12.21 3.14 11.35
N ASN A 580 -12.90 2.92 10.24
CA ASN A 580 -12.97 3.85 9.11
C ASN A 580 -14.42 4.07 8.64
N ALA A 581 -14.62 5.08 7.80
CA ALA A 581 -15.82 5.19 7.00
C ALA A 581 -15.46 5.57 5.56
N THR A 582 -16.11 4.91 4.61
CA THR A 582 -16.16 5.32 3.20
C THR A 582 -17.43 6.14 2.98
N MET A 583 -17.72 6.50 1.74
CA MET A 583 -19.03 7.09 1.41
C MET A 583 -20.16 6.05 1.52
N ASP A 584 -19.97 4.77 1.18
CA ASP A 584 -21.04 3.75 1.19
C ASP A 584 -21.35 3.15 2.58
N GLY A 585 -20.31 2.98 3.41
CA GLY A 585 -20.39 2.23 4.68
C GLY A 585 -19.34 2.64 5.70
N ALA A 586 -19.56 2.28 6.97
CA ALA A 586 -18.52 2.33 7.99
C ALA A 586 -17.91 0.94 8.16
N SER A 587 -16.59 0.86 8.25
CA SER A 587 -15.87 -0.41 8.31
C SER A 587 -15.00 -0.54 9.55
N VAL A 588 -14.86 -1.78 10.02
CA VAL A 588 -13.89 -2.18 11.03
C VAL A 588 -13.05 -3.30 10.43
N GLY A 589 -11.75 -3.08 10.28
CA GLY A 589 -10.80 -4.07 9.79
C GLY A 589 -9.81 -4.43 10.89
N GLY A 590 -9.49 -5.71 11.06
CA GLY A 590 -8.49 -6.12 12.05
C GLY A 590 -7.86 -7.47 11.74
N ARG A 591 -6.69 -7.72 12.33
CA ARG A 591 -5.93 -8.97 12.16
C ARG A 591 -5.19 -9.36 13.43
N CYS A 592 -5.04 -10.67 13.63
CA CYS A 592 -4.46 -11.29 14.81
C CYS A 592 -3.84 -12.66 14.46
N LEU A 593 -3.11 -13.27 15.40
CA LEU A 593 -2.75 -14.68 15.32
C LEU A 593 -3.99 -15.55 15.59
N SER A 594 -4.05 -16.77 15.03
CA SER A 594 -5.19 -17.70 15.18
C SER A 594 -5.68 -17.85 16.64
N ALA A 595 -4.74 -17.95 17.58
CA ALA A 595 -5.02 -18.14 19.00
C ALA A 595 -5.68 -16.92 19.69
N ASP A 596 -5.52 -15.73 19.13
CA ASP A 596 -6.04 -14.47 19.69
C ASP A 596 -7.40 -14.08 19.11
N LEU A 597 -7.83 -14.72 18.01
CA LEU A 597 -9.11 -14.43 17.34
C LEU A 597 -10.30 -14.35 18.31
N PRO A 598 -10.47 -15.28 19.29
CA PRO A 598 -11.57 -15.17 20.25
C PRO A 598 -11.54 -13.86 21.05
N LYS A 599 -10.35 -13.32 21.35
CA LYS A 599 -10.20 -12.06 22.08
C LYS A 599 -10.35 -10.83 21.18
N LEU A 600 -9.89 -10.90 19.92
CA LEU A 600 -10.16 -9.85 18.94
C LEU A 600 -11.68 -9.68 18.72
N LEU A 601 -12.43 -10.78 18.63
CA LEU A 601 -13.89 -10.75 18.47
C LEU A 601 -14.62 -10.11 19.67
N GLU A 602 -14.14 -10.29 20.90
CA GLU A 602 -14.67 -9.53 22.06
C GLU A 602 -14.46 -8.02 21.91
N LEU A 603 -13.28 -7.59 21.42
CA LEU A 603 -12.93 -6.18 21.26
C LEU A 603 -13.72 -5.53 20.12
N VAL A 604 -13.90 -6.25 19.01
CA VAL A 604 -14.79 -5.87 17.88
C VAL A 604 -16.23 -5.71 18.39
N HIS A 605 -16.75 -6.67 19.15
CA HIS A 605 -18.09 -6.60 19.75
C HIS A 605 -18.24 -5.39 20.68
N ASP A 606 -17.36 -5.20 21.67
CA ASP A 606 -17.51 -4.11 22.64
C ASP A 606 -17.30 -2.72 21.99
N ALA A 607 -16.52 -2.61 20.91
CA ALA A 607 -16.39 -1.38 20.13
C ALA A 607 -17.62 -1.07 19.26
N LEU A 608 -18.23 -2.08 18.62
CA LEU A 608 -19.42 -1.90 17.78
C LEU A 608 -20.72 -1.72 18.59
N CYS A 609 -20.90 -2.53 19.63
CA CYS A 609 -22.16 -2.61 20.37
C CYS A 609 -22.15 -1.77 21.67
N ARG A 610 -20.98 -1.37 22.18
CA ARG A 610 -20.83 -0.66 23.46
C ARG A 610 -19.81 0.52 23.48
N PRO A 611 -19.63 1.32 22.42
CA PRO A 611 -18.70 2.46 22.42
C PRO A 611 -19.08 3.55 23.45
N ALA A 612 -18.10 4.16 24.12
CA ALA A 612 -18.33 5.11 25.20
C ALA A 612 -18.61 6.56 24.72
N PHE A 613 -18.07 6.93 23.55
CA PHE A 613 -18.03 8.30 23.05
C PHE A 613 -17.56 9.32 24.12
N ALA A 614 -16.45 9.05 24.80
CA ALA A 614 -16.01 9.88 25.94
C ALA A 614 -15.71 11.35 25.52
N PRO A 615 -16.16 12.37 26.28
CA PRO A 615 -15.95 13.78 25.90
C PRO A 615 -14.49 14.20 25.73
N ALA A 616 -13.58 13.66 26.57
CA ALA A 616 -12.15 13.93 26.47
C ALA A 616 -11.55 13.35 25.17
N GLU A 617 -11.93 12.11 24.82
CA GLU A 617 -11.46 11.44 23.61
C GLU A 617 -12.03 12.10 22.34
N LEU A 618 -13.27 12.59 22.36
CA LEU A 618 -13.82 13.39 21.25
C LEU A 618 -13.05 14.70 21.07
N SER A 619 -12.57 15.33 22.15
CA SER A 619 -11.73 16.53 22.06
C SER A 619 -10.32 16.22 21.55
N ARG A 620 -9.73 15.07 21.92
CA ARG A 620 -8.48 14.56 21.35
C ARG A 620 -8.61 14.26 19.86
N LEU A 621 -9.56 13.41 19.48
CA LEU A 621 -9.85 13.07 18.08
C LEU A 621 -10.13 14.32 17.23
N ARG A 622 -10.83 15.32 17.78
CA ARG A 622 -11.04 16.60 17.08
C ARG A 622 -9.72 17.32 16.82
N ALA A 623 -8.79 17.35 17.78
CA ALA A 623 -7.47 17.98 17.61
C ALA A 623 -6.58 17.19 16.64
N GLU A 624 -6.59 15.86 16.71
CA GLU A 624 -5.90 14.96 15.77
C GLU A 624 -6.39 15.18 14.33
N GLN A 625 -7.71 15.10 14.11
CA GLN A 625 -8.28 15.39 12.79
C GLN A 625 -7.88 16.80 12.38
N LEU A 626 -8.12 17.84 13.21
CA LEU A 626 -7.74 19.25 12.93
C LEU A 626 -6.28 19.46 12.51
N THR A 627 -5.33 18.75 13.11
CA THR A 627 -3.91 18.83 12.72
C THR A 627 -3.70 18.19 11.36
N ALA A 628 -4.17 16.96 11.19
CA ALA A 628 -4.04 16.25 9.93
C ALA A 628 -4.88 16.91 8.80
N LEU A 629 -5.87 17.77 9.13
CA LEU A 629 -6.52 18.60 8.12
C LEU A 629 -5.55 19.62 7.51
N LYS A 630 -4.58 20.12 8.28
CA LYS A 630 -3.56 21.01 7.75
C LYS A 630 -2.67 20.30 6.74
N GLU A 631 -2.22 19.09 7.07
CA GLU A 631 -1.35 18.24 6.21
C GLU A 631 -1.98 18.03 4.82
N ASP A 632 -3.28 17.73 4.76
CA ASP A 632 -4.03 17.64 3.49
C ASP A 632 -3.99 18.92 2.66
N SER A 633 -4.07 20.06 3.33
CA SER A 633 -4.08 21.35 2.65
C SER A 633 -2.69 21.83 2.21
N ASP A 634 -1.64 21.03 2.48
CA ASP A 634 -0.33 21.12 1.81
C ASP A 634 -0.24 20.23 0.55
N ASN A 635 -1.21 19.33 0.32
CA ASN A 635 -1.28 18.39 -0.80
C ASN A 635 -2.23 18.89 -1.92
N PRO A 636 -1.71 19.35 -3.08
CA PRO A 636 -2.53 19.97 -4.11
C PRO A 636 -3.53 19.02 -4.81
N TYR A 637 -3.30 17.70 -4.75
CA TYR A 637 -4.26 16.70 -5.25
C TYR A 637 -5.57 16.77 -4.46
N ILE A 638 -5.49 16.89 -3.13
CA ILE A 638 -6.67 16.83 -2.25
C ILE A 638 -7.47 18.12 -2.38
N LEU A 639 -6.81 19.27 -2.38
CA LEU A 639 -7.44 20.56 -2.66
C LEU A 639 -8.19 20.53 -4.01
N SER A 640 -7.55 19.99 -5.05
CA SER A 640 -8.17 19.84 -6.36
C SER A 640 -9.38 18.89 -6.34
N LEU A 641 -9.31 17.80 -5.57
CA LEU A 641 -10.39 16.82 -5.45
C LEU A 641 -11.60 17.37 -4.70
N GLN A 642 -11.37 18.22 -3.69
CA GLN A 642 -12.44 18.91 -2.95
C GLN A 642 -13.23 19.86 -3.87
N GLU A 643 -12.53 20.76 -4.56
CA GLU A 643 -13.12 21.69 -5.54
C GLU A 643 -13.84 20.96 -6.68
N LEU A 644 -13.26 19.85 -7.17
CA LEU A 644 -13.87 19.03 -8.22
C LEU A 644 -15.21 18.42 -7.77
N ARG A 645 -15.31 17.92 -6.53
CA ARG A 645 -16.56 17.36 -5.98
C ARG A 645 -17.60 18.44 -5.74
N GLU A 646 -17.20 19.63 -5.29
CA GLU A 646 -18.12 20.76 -5.10
C GLU A 646 -18.69 21.31 -6.40
N ALA A 647 -17.92 21.25 -7.49
CA ALA A 647 -18.37 21.66 -8.83
C ALA A 647 -19.21 20.57 -9.53
N LEU A 648 -18.95 19.29 -9.28
CA LEU A 648 -19.71 18.17 -9.87
C LEU A 648 -21.11 17.96 -9.25
N TYR A 649 -21.25 18.14 -7.93
CA TYR A 649 -22.45 17.75 -7.19
C TYR A 649 -23.22 18.95 -6.62
N PRO A 650 -24.57 18.95 -6.67
CA PRO A 650 -25.38 20.05 -6.14
C PRO A 650 -25.35 20.10 -4.61
N GLU A 651 -25.59 21.29 -4.04
CA GLU A 651 -25.69 21.46 -2.59
C GLU A 651 -26.74 20.52 -1.98
N GLY A 652 -26.38 19.86 -0.87
CA GLY A 652 -27.19 18.82 -0.21
C GLY A 652 -26.98 17.40 -0.73
N HIS A 653 -26.27 17.19 -1.84
CA HIS A 653 -25.88 15.85 -2.31
C HIS A 653 -24.73 15.29 -1.49
N SER A 654 -24.83 14.03 -1.05
CA SER A 654 -23.82 13.32 -0.24
C SER A 654 -22.42 13.35 -0.85
N GLU A 655 -22.26 12.87 -2.09
CA GLU A 655 -20.95 12.84 -2.75
C GLU A 655 -20.31 14.23 -3.00
N ARG A 656 -20.98 15.36 -2.74
CA ARG A 656 -20.42 16.72 -2.89
C ARG A 656 -19.28 17.01 -1.93
N HIS A 657 -19.43 16.62 -0.66
CA HIS A 657 -18.45 17.00 0.36
C HIS A 657 -17.21 16.13 0.35
N TYR A 658 -16.14 16.59 0.99
CA TYR A 658 -15.01 15.73 1.32
C TYR A 658 -15.43 14.67 2.35
N LEU A 659 -14.85 13.47 2.24
CA LEU A 659 -15.25 12.28 3.01
C LEU A 659 -15.33 12.54 4.52
N ARG A 660 -14.41 13.36 5.04
CA ARG A 660 -14.27 13.63 6.47
C ARG A 660 -14.84 15.00 6.90
N GLY A 661 -15.59 15.65 6.02
CA GLY A 661 -16.16 16.97 6.28
C GLY A 661 -15.10 18.07 6.21
N GLY A 662 -15.13 18.97 7.19
CA GLY A 662 -14.14 20.04 7.32
C GLY A 662 -14.07 20.63 8.72
N GLU A 663 -13.08 21.49 8.97
CA GLU A 663 -12.77 22.13 10.24
C GLU A 663 -14.00 22.77 10.92
N ALA A 664 -14.94 23.38 10.19
CA ALA A 664 -16.08 24.04 10.83
C ALA A 664 -17.05 23.01 11.39
N GLU A 665 -17.28 21.94 10.64
CA GLU A 665 -18.17 20.83 10.93
C GLU A 665 -17.55 19.96 12.03
N ILE A 666 -16.26 19.68 11.96
CA ILE A 666 -15.45 18.99 12.98
C ILE A 666 -15.38 19.80 14.29
N LYS A 667 -15.24 21.13 14.23
CA LYS A 667 -15.32 21.99 15.42
C LYS A 667 -16.74 22.05 16.00
N ALA A 668 -17.78 22.05 15.16
CA ALA A 668 -19.18 22.13 15.58
C ALA A 668 -19.82 20.76 15.92
N ALA A 669 -19.16 19.63 15.63
CA ALA A 669 -19.66 18.29 15.91
C ALA A 669 -19.66 18.02 17.43
N THR A 670 -20.83 17.73 18.00
CA THR A 670 -20.98 17.44 19.42
C THR A 670 -21.10 15.94 19.67
N ARG A 671 -20.85 15.52 20.93
CA ARG A 671 -21.11 14.15 21.38
C ARG A 671 -22.56 13.71 21.09
N SER A 672 -23.52 14.63 21.09
CA SER A 672 -24.92 14.31 20.81
C SER A 672 -25.17 14.01 19.33
N ASP A 673 -24.47 14.68 18.40
CA ASP A 673 -24.57 14.37 16.97
C ASP A 673 -24.03 12.96 16.70
N LEU A 674 -22.84 12.64 17.22
CA LEU A 674 -22.21 11.32 17.08
C LEU A 674 -23.07 10.20 17.70
N LEU A 675 -23.62 10.42 18.90
CA LEU A 675 -24.50 9.44 19.55
C LEU A 675 -25.84 9.25 18.82
N ALA A 676 -26.37 10.30 18.17
CA ALA A 676 -27.57 10.19 17.34
C ALA A 676 -27.29 9.41 16.06
N PHE A 677 -26.18 9.70 15.36
CA PHE A 677 -25.72 8.96 14.18
C PHE A 677 -25.46 7.48 14.52
N TYR A 678 -24.68 7.22 15.58
CA TYR A 678 -24.39 5.87 16.07
C TYR A 678 -25.68 5.04 16.28
N ARG A 679 -26.60 5.54 17.12
CA ARG A 679 -27.87 4.84 17.43
C ARG A 679 -28.79 4.65 16.21
N ARG A 680 -28.62 5.46 15.17
CA ARG A 680 -29.43 5.39 13.95
C ARG A 680 -28.90 4.34 12.96
N HIS A 681 -27.58 4.26 12.80
CA HIS A 681 -26.92 3.51 11.72
C HIS A 681 -26.22 2.22 12.15
N TYR A 682 -25.72 2.14 13.39
CA TYR A 682 -25.05 0.95 13.91
C TYR A 682 -26.05 0.02 14.58
N ARG A 683 -26.50 -0.99 13.82
CA ARG A 683 -27.57 -1.94 14.16
C ARG A 683 -27.31 -3.27 13.46
N PRO A 684 -27.78 -4.41 14.01
CA PRO A 684 -27.46 -5.74 13.47
C PRO A 684 -27.94 -5.92 12.03
N ASP A 685 -29.17 -5.51 11.71
CA ASP A 685 -29.78 -5.63 10.37
C ASP A 685 -29.22 -4.67 9.31
N THR A 686 -28.18 -3.90 9.63
CA THR A 686 -27.35 -3.15 8.66
C THR A 686 -25.89 -3.58 8.67
N THR A 687 -25.53 -4.64 9.41
CA THR A 687 -24.14 -5.05 9.66
C THR A 687 -23.83 -6.42 9.05
N SER A 688 -22.75 -6.49 8.27
CA SER A 688 -22.09 -7.73 7.86
C SER A 688 -20.74 -7.87 8.56
N LEU A 689 -20.38 -9.09 8.93
CA LEU A 689 -19.08 -9.43 9.53
C LEU A 689 -18.51 -10.67 8.84
N ALA A 690 -17.33 -10.52 8.25
CA ALA A 690 -16.53 -11.60 7.70
C ALA A 690 -15.36 -11.95 8.62
N VAL A 691 -15.05 -13.25 8.72
CA VAL A 691 -13.82 -13.75 9.35
C VAL A 691 -13.16 -14.73 8.39
N VAL A 692 -11.86 -14.54 8.15
CA VAL A 692 -11.07 -15.39 7.23
C VAL A 692 -9.70 -15.70 7.82
N GLY A 693 -9.28 -16.96 7.76
CA GLY A 693 -7.99 -17.42 8.30
C GLY A 693 -8.06 -18.75 9.03
N ASP A 694 -7.04 -19.03 9.83
CA ASP A 694 -6.85 -20.31 10.53
C ASP A 694 -7.73 -20.38 11.80
N PHE A 695 -8.92 -20.97 11.67
CA PHE A 695 -9.86 -21.20 12.77
C PHE A 695 -10.83 -22.34 12.46
N ASP A 696 -11.65 -22.71 13.45
CA ASP A 696 -12.79 -23.63 13.31
C ASP A 696 -14.09 -22.81 13.17
N ALA A 697 -14.75 -22.89 12.03
CA ALA A 697 -15.90 -22.05 11.68
C ALA A 697 -17.12 -22.32 12.57
N ALA A 698 -17.30 -23.54 13.09
CA ALA A 698 -18.39 -23.85 14.01
C ALA A 698 -18.17 -23.19 15.38
N LYS A 699 -16.93 -23.21 15.89
CA LYS A 699 -16.55 -22.51 17.13
C LYS A 699 -16.68 -20.99 16.97
N VAL A 700 -16.20 -20.43 15.86
CA VAL A 700 -16.30 -18.98 15.58
C VAL A 700 -17.76 -18.54 15.39
N ALA A 701 -18.58 -19.31 14.66
CA ALA A 701 -20.01 -19.04 14.53
C ALA A 701 -20.74 -19.03 15.89
N ALA A 702 -20.45 -20.02 16.75
CA ALA A 702 -21.02 -20.10 18.09
C ALA A 702 -20.61 -18.89 18.97
N GLN A 703 -19.34 -18.47 18.89
CA GLN A 703 -18.87 -17.28 19.62
C GLN A 703 -19.53 -16.00 19.10
N LEU A 704 -19.62 -15.81 17.78
CA LEU A 704 -20.27 -14.64 17.17
C LEU A 704 -21.76 -14.58 17.51
N GLN A 705 -22.47 -15.72 17.52
CA GLN A 705 -23.85 -15.81 18.00
C GLN A 705 -23.96 -15.48 19.50
N SER A 706 -22.97 -15.85 20.33
CA SER A 706 -22.95 -15.50 21.75
C SER A 706 -22.61 -14.03 22.02
N LEU A 707 -21.83 -13.37 21.15
CA LEU A 707 -21.48 -11.96 21.28
C LEU A 707 -22.59 -11.06 20.72
N PHE A 708 -22.95 -11.24 19.44
CA PHE A 708 -23.83 -10.33 18.72
C PHE A 708 -25.31 -10.73 18.77
N GLY A 709 -25.66 -11.96 19.17
CA GLY A 709 -27.04 -12.45 19.15
C GLY A 709 -28.03 -11.66 20.00
N SER A 710 -27.57 -10.99 21.07
CA SER A 710 -28.39 -10.11 21.91
C SER A 710 -28.43 -8.65 21.43
N TRP A 711 -27.68 -8.28 20.39
CA TRP A 711 -27.73 -6.93 19.82
C TRP A 711 -29.08 -6.75 19.10
N GLN A 712 -29.75 -5.62 19.33
CA GLN A 712 -31.06 -5.32 18.77
C GLN A 712 -31.05 -3.98 18.03
N ALA A 713 -31.87 -3.90 16.98
CA ALA A 713 -32.02 -2.71 16.17
C ALA A 713 -33.12 -1.78 16.73
N ALA A 714 -32.87 -0.47 16.76
CA ALA A 714 -33.84 0.52 17.23
C ALA A 714 -34.50 1.28 16.05
N GLY A 715 -35.84 1.28 16.01
CA GLY A 715 -36.61 1.99 14.99
C GLY A 715 -36.49 1.42 13.56
N PRO A 716 -37.06 2.08 12.54
CA PRO A 716 -37.05 1.60 11.16
C PRO A 716 -35.64 1.62 10.57
N ARG A 717 -35.26 0.61 9.77
CA ARG A 717 -33.93 0.55 9.12
C ARG A 717 -33.66 1.85 8.31
N PRO A 718 -32.48 2.47 8.44
CA PRO A 718 -32.08 3.58 7.57
C PRO A 718 -32.17 3.17 6.10
N LYS A 719 -32.64 4.09 5.26
CA LYS A 719 -32.53 3.97 3.80
C LYS A 719 -31.54 5.02 3.34
N LEU A 720 -30.66 4.64 2.43
CA LEU A 720 -29.76 5.59 1.77
C LEU A 720 -30.52 6.19 0.58
N GLU A 721 -30.78 7.49 0.64
CA GLU A 721 -31.36 8.21 -0.50
C GLU A 721 -30.23 8.70 -1.39
N LEU A 722 -30.14 8.12 -2.59
CA LEU A 722 -29.14 8.47 -3.60
C LEU A 722 -29.86 9.21 -4.74
N PRO A 723 -29.99 10.56 -4.64
CA PRO A 723 -30.54 11.33 -5.73
C PRO A 723 -29.65 11.18 -6.99
N LEU A 724 -30.28 11.12 -8.15
CA LEU A 724 -29.54 11.15 -9.42
C LEU A 724 -28.76 12.47 -9.52
N ILE A 725 -27.51 12.40 -9.99
CA ILE A 725 -26.77 13.61 -10.35
C ILE A 725 -27.56 14.31 -11.46
N PRO A 726 -27.77 15.64 -11.40
CA PRO A 726 -28.26 16.41 -12.53
C PRO A 726 -27.36 16.24 -13.78
N SER A 727 -27.84 16.72 -14.93
CA SER A 727 -26.93 16.98 -16.06
C SER A 727 -25.86 18.00 -15.62
N LEU A 728 -24.61 17.79 -16.03
CA LEU A 728 -23.52 18.73 -15.73
C LEU A 728 -23.89 20.15 -16.18
N ARG A 729 -23.67 21.12 -15.29
CA ARG A 729 -23.93 22.54 -15.53
C ARG A 729 -23.03 23.04 -16.68
N PRO A 730 -23.56 23.54 -17.80
CA PRO A 730 -22.73 24.02 -18.93
C PRO A 730 -21.73 25.11 -18.52
N GLU A 731 -22.07 25.90 -17.51
CA GLU A 731 -21.23 26.95 -16.95
C GLU A 731 -19.96 26.42 -16.27
N ALA A 732 -19.97 25.17 -15.81
CA ALA A 732 -18.89 24.56 -15.03
C ALA A 732 -17.84 23.80 -15.88
N THR A 733 -18.08 23.59 -17.18
CA THR A 733 -17.15 22.83 -18.06
C THR A 733 -16.42 23.70 -19.09
N GLY A 734 -16.82 24.98 -19.23
CA GLY A 734 -16.20 25.94 -20.16
C GLY A 734 -14.86 26.53 -19.69
N HIS A 735 -14.63 26.64 -18.37
CA HIS A 735 -13.43 27.27 -17.81
C HIS A 735 -12.83 26.40 -16.69
N PRO A 736 -11.51 26.09 -16.73
CA PRO A 736 -10.86 25.39 -15.62
C PRO A 736 -10.82 26.22 -14.34
N ILE A 737 -11.14 25.60 -13.21
CA ILE A 737 -10.90 26.17 -11.88
C ILE A 737 -9.38 26.19 -11.65
N ARG A 738 -8.82 27.34 -11.28
CA ARG A 738 -7.37 27.51 -11.03
C ARG A 738 -7.10 27.79 -9.57
N LEU A 739 -6.30 26.94 -8.94
CA LEU A 739 -5.85 27.07 -7.56
C LEU A 739 -4.37 27.48 -7.57
N PRO A 740 -4.02 28.73 -7.21
CA PRO A 740 -2.62 29.10 -7.06
C PRO A 740 -2.02 28.36 -5.86
N ILE A 741 -0.93 27.64 -6.08
CA ILE A 741 -0.09 27.02 -5.05
C ILE A 741 1.30 27.65 -5.12
N SER A 742 1.86 28.06 -3.99
CA SER A 742 3.18 28.70 -3.93
C SER A 742 4.26 27.68 -3.52
N ASP A 743 5.52 28.00 -3.86
CA ASP A 743 6.73 27.20 -3.62
C ASP A 743 6.62 25.68 -3.91
N LYS A 744 5.84 25.32 -4.95
CA LYS A 744 5.79 23.98 -5.57
C LYS A 744 6.49 24.01 -6.93
N ALA A 745 7.05 22.88 -7.35
CA ALA A 745 7.73 22.75 -8.65
C ALA A 745 6.78 22.33 -9.78
N GLU A 746 5.74 21.55 -9.47
CA GLU A 746 4.81 20.96 -10.45
C GLU A 746 3.37 21.44 -10.27
N ALA A 747 2.59 21.31 -11.34
CA ALA A 747 1.16 21.50 -11.35
C ALA A 747 0.41 20.16 -11.29
N ILE A 748 -0.68 20.11 -10.52
CA ILE A 748 -1.61 18.98 -10.48
C ILE A 748 -2.87 19.36 -11.26
N VAL A 749 -3.28 18.50 -12.19
CA VAL A 749 -4.55 18.65 -12.90
C VAL A 749 -5.46 17.49 -12.54
N LEU A 750 -6.63 17.81 -11.99
CA LEU A 750 -7.74 16.87 -11.92
C LEU A 750 -8.82 17.20 -12.94
N MET A 751 -9.45 16.16 -13.48
CA MET A 751 -10.70 16.29 -14.22
C MET A 751 -11.76 15.34 -13.67
N GLY A 752 -13.03 15.64 -13.89
CA GLY A 752 -14.08 14.71 -13.50
C GLY A 752 -15.43 14.91 -14.18
N ALA A 753 -16.23 13.85 -14.06
CA ALA A 753 -17.56 13.70 -14.65
C ALA A 753 -18.41 12.71 -13.83
N ARG A 754 -19.64 12.42 -14.28
CA ARG A 754 -20.48 11.35 -13.69
C ARG A 754 -19.86 9.99 -13.97
N GLY A 755 -19.81 9.13 -12.96
CA GLY A 755 -19.41 7.72 -13.08
C GLY A 755 -20.61 6.78 -13.21
N VAL A 756 -20.54 5.62 -12.54
CA VAL A 756 -21.54 4.55 -12.65
C VAL A 756 -21.78 3.84 -11.31
N THR A 757 -22.94 3.21 -11.15
CA THR A 757 -23.20 2.25 -10.05
C THR A 757 -22.65 0.86 -10.39
N VAL A 758 -22.28 0.07 -9.37
CA VAL A 758 -21.82 -1.31 -9.55
C VAL A 758 -22.91 -2.26 -10.09
N THR A 759 -24.19 -1.83 -10.01
CA THR A 759 -25.36 -2.58 -10.47
C THR A 759 -25.85 -2.19 -11.87
N ALA A 760 -25.11 -1.35 -12.61
CA ALA A 760 -25.50 -0.99 -13.97
C ALA A 760 -25.36 -2.19 -14.93
N PRO A 761 -26.32 -2.46 -15.86
CA PRO A 761 -26.23 -3.60 -16.78
C PRO A 761 -24.98 -3.61 -17.64
N ASP A 762 -24.45 -2.43 -17.96
CA ASP A 762 -23.24 -2.18 -18.75
C ASP A 762 -22.02 -1.79 -17.88
N TYR A 763 -22.05 -2.07 -16.57
CA TYR A 763 -20.94 -1.83 -15.64
C TYR A 763 -19.60 -2.43 -16.14
N PHE A 764 -19.62 -3.70 -16.56
CA PHE A 764 -18.40 -4.38 -17.01
C PHE A 764 -17.81 -3.80 -18.29
N ALA A 765 -18.66 -3.33 -19.22
CA ALA A 765 -18.21 -2.60 -20.40
C ALA A 765 -17.64 -1.23 -20.03
N ALA A 766 -18.20 -0.55 -19.03
CA ALA A 766 -17.75 0.75 -18.56
C ALA A 766 -16.40 0.70 -17.81
N ILE A 767 -16.17 -0.30 -16.93
CA ILE A 767 -14.84 -0.48 -16.30
C ILE A 767 -13.78 -0.88 -17.35
N THR A 768 -14.15 -1.67 -18.36
CA THR A 768 -13.25 -2.03 -19.47
C THR A 768 -12.88 -0.78 -20.30
N ALA A 769 -13.85 0.09 -20.59
CA ALA A 769 -13.60 1.38 -21.24
C ALA A 769 -12.67 2.28 -20.42
N ASN A 770 -12.86 2.35 -19.10
CA ASN A 770 -11.98 3.13 -18.22
C ASN A 770 -10.56 2.54 -18.15
N HIS A 771 -10.42 1.21 -18.07
CA HIS A 771 -9.13 0.52 -18.04
C HIS A 771 -8.30 0.81 -19.31
N ILE A 772 -8.92 0.69 -20.49
CA ILE A 772 -8.29 1.01 -21.79
C ILE A 772 -7.90 2.50 -21.88
N LEU A 773 -8.71 3.41 -21.33
CA LEU A 773 -8.41 4.85 -21.34
C LEU A 773 -7.20 5.20 -20.47
N GLY A 774 -7.22 4.83 -19.19
CA GLY A 774 -6.20 5.22 -18.20
C GLY A 774 -6.35 4.60 -16.81
N GLY A 775 -7.24 3.63 -16.64
CA GLY A 775 -7.49 2.92 -15.38
C GLY A 775 -6.80 1.55 -15.31
N GLY A 776 -5.77 1.33 -16.12
CA GLY A 776 -4.91 0.15 -16.05
C GLY A 776 -3.71 0.40 -15.13
N GLU A 777 -3.41 -0.57 -14.27
CA GLU A 777 -2.14 -0.67 -13.52
C GLU A 777 -0.98 -1.14 -14.42
N LEU A 778 -1.05 -0.83 -15.73
CA LEU A 778 -0.07 -1.16 -16.78
C LEU A 778 -0.05 -0.02 -17.83
N LEU A 779 1.11 0.26 -18.43
CA LEU A 779 1.37 1.44 -19.31
C LEU A 779 0.75 1.30 -20.71
N ASN A 780 0.08 0.18 -20.97
CA ASN A 780 -0.66 -0.09 -22.19
C ASN A 780 -1.93 0.78 -22.36
N SER A 781 -2.39 1.47 -21.31
CA SER A 781 -3.56 2.37 -21.40
C SER A 781 -3.29 3.62 -22.26
N ARG A 782 -4.34 4.09 -22.96
CA ARG A 782 -4.23 5.13 -24.01
C ARG A 782 -3.64 6.44 -23.50
N LEU A 783 -4.02 6.92 -22.32
CA LEU A 783 -3.54 8.19 -21.77
C LEU A 783 -2.05 8.15 -21.46
N LEU A 784 -1.57 7.11 -20.79
CA LEU A 784 -0.15 6.94 -20.48
C LEU A 784 0.67 6.75 -21.75
N ALA A 785 0.21 5.87 -22.65
CA ALA A 785 0.76 5.65 -23.98
C ALA A 785 0.79 6.89 -24.89
N SER A 786 0.09 7.98 -24.55
CA SER A 786 -0.07 9.17 -25.38
C SER A 786 0.59 10.40 -24.77
N LEU A 787 0.34 10.68 -23.49
CA LEU A 787 0.80 11.88 -22.79
C LEU A 787 2.20 11.72 -22.20
N ARG A 788 2.48 10.56 -21.58
CA ARG A 788 3.78 10.22 -21.02
C ARG A 788 4.71 9.73 -22.13
N GLU A 789 4.40 8.57 -22.73
CA GLU A 789 5.35 7.86 -23.59
C GLU A 789 5.69 8.56 -24.92
N LYS A 790 4.71 9.23 -25.53
CA LYS A 790 4.86 9.83 -26.88
C LYS A 790 5.08 11.34 -26.87
N GLN A 791 4.84 12.02 -25.74
CA GLN A 791 4.88 13.48 -25.66
C GLN A 791 5.64 14.01 -24.43
N GLY A 792 5.96 13.20 -23.42
CA GLY A 792 6.73 13.62 -22.24
C GLY A 792 6.05 14.67 -21.36
N LEU A 793 4.72 14.85 -21.47
CA LEU A 793 3.98 15.97 -20.86
C LEU A 793 3.64 15.77 -19.38
N THR A 794 3.81 14.55 -18.86
CA THR A 794 3.32 14.14 -17.55
C THR A 794 4.09 12.95 -17.01
N TYR A 795 4.41 12.96 -15.71
CA TYR A 795 4.99 11.80 -15.05
C TYR A 795 3.97 10.66 -14.90
N SER A 796 2.79 11.01 -14.38
CA SER A 796 1.69 10.09 -14.10
C SER A 796 0.39 10.69 -14.60
N VAL A 797 -0.41 9.88 -15.30
CA VAL A 797 -1.81 10.16 -15.65
C VAL A 797 -2.63 8.90 -15.45
N SER A 798 -3.73 8.99 -14.72
CA SER A 798 -4.58 7.84 -14.39
C SER A 798 -6.06 8.23 -14.35
N THR A 799 -6.94 7.28 -14.61
CA THR A 799 -8.40 7.47 -14.59
C THR A 799 -9.09 6.49 -13.65
N GLU A 800 -9.67 6.99 -12.58
CA GLU A 800 -10.36 6.21 -11.56
C GLU A 800 -11.88 6.18 -11.82
N PHE A 801 -12.46 4.99 -11.68
CA PHE A 801 -13.88 4.72 -11.94
C PHE A 801 -14.35 3.56 -11.03
N ARG A 802 -14.64 3.87 -9.77
CA ARG A 802 -15.07 2.85 -8.80
C ARG A 802 -16.56 2.54 -8.96
N GLY A 803 -16.90 1.25 -9.01
CA GLY A 803 -18.28 0.83 -8.78
C GLY A 803 -18.69 1.13 -7.35
N SER A 804 -19.89 1.67 -7.15
CA SER A 804 -20.45 1.93 -5.82
C SER A 804 -21.98 1.90 -5.83
N ARG A 805 -22.63 2.21 -4.70
CA ARG A 805 -24.09 2.32 -4.62
C ARG A 805 -24.61 3.54 -5.39
N ALA A 806 -23.81 4.61 -5.43
CA ALA A 806 -24.10 5.87 -6.10
C ALA A 806 -23.42 5.96 -7.47
N GLU A 807 -23.86 6.91 -8.30
CA GLU A 807 -22.97 7.45 -9.32
C GLU A 807 -21.88 8.25 -8.60
N ARG A 808 -20.71 7.63 -8.37
CA ARG A 808 -19.51 8.34 -7.93
C ARG A 808 -18.86 9.09 -9.09
N PRO A 809 -17.95 10.06 -8.85
CA PRO A 809 -17.33 10.76 -9.96
C PRO A 809 -16.39 9.81 -10.71
N TRP A 810 -16.44 9.82 -12.04
CA TRP A 810 -15.26 9.46 -12.82
C TRP A 810 -14.24 10.56 -12.61
N THR A 811 -12.99 10.22 -12.31
CA THR A 811 -11.92 11.22 -12.12
C THR A 811 -10.67 10.85 -12.89
N LEU A 812 -10.04 11.85 -13.49
CA LEU A 812 -8.69 11.77 -14.03
C LEU A 812 -7.76 12.59 -13.15
N ALA A 813 -6.57 12.07 -12.87
CA ALA A 813 -5.50 12.79 -12.20
C ALA A 813 -4.24 12.77 -13.05
N MET A 814 -3.54 13.90 -13.15
CA MET A 814 -2.20 13.95 -13.74
C MET A 814 -1.30 15.02 -13.10
N GLN A 815 0.01 14.81 -13.22
CA GLN A 815 1.07 15.69 -12.69
C GLN A 815 1.93 16.21 -13.85
N ASN A 816 2.18 17.52 -13.91
CA ASN A 816 2.78 18.18 -15.08
C ASN A 816 3.77 19.28 -14.66
N ASP A 817 4.76 19.54 -15.53
CA ASP A 817 5.40 20.85 -15.56
C ASP A 817 4.32 21.94 -15.82
N PRO A 818 4.29 23.06 -15.07
CA PRO A 818 3.32 24.13 -15.26
C PRO A 818 3.18 24.66 -16.70
N LYS A 819 4.25 24.62 -17.50
CA LYS A 819 4.23 25.06 -18.91
C LYS A 819 3.40 24.13 -19.81
N ASP A 820 3.37 22.84 -19.48
CA ASP A 820 2.80 21.78 -20.33
C ASP A 820 1.36 21.41 -19.98
N VAL A 821 0.87 21.81 -18.79
CA VAL A 821 -0.52 21.67 -18.33
C VAL A 821 -1.56 21.87 -19.44
N ASN A 822 -1.51 23.00 -20.14
CA ASN A 822 -2.52 23.31 -21.16
C ASN A 822 -2.43 22.37 -22.37
N THR A 823 -1.26 21.80 -22.66
CA THR A 823 -1.02 20.83 -23.73
C THR A 823 -1.46 19.43 -23.32
N ALA A 824 -1.12 19.00 -22.10
CA ALA A 824 -1.62 17.75 -21.52
C ALA A 824 -3.16 17.71 -21.50
N ILE A 825 -3.82 18.80 -21.09
CA ILE A 825 -5.29 18.92 -21.10
C ILE A 825 -5.89 18.70 -22.50
N ARG A 826 -5.23 19.18 -23.57
CA ARG A 826 -5.68 18.94 -24.95
C ARG A 826 -5.50 17.47 -25.36
N GLY A 827 -4.40 16.84 -24.98
CA GLY A 827 -4.16 15.41 -25.23
C GLY A 827 -5.17 14.50 -24.52
N VAL A 828 -5.48 14.79 -23.24
CA VAL A 828 -6.55 14.12 -22.48
C VAL A 828 -7.89 14.19 -23.23
N ARG A 829 -8.29 15.39 -23.65
CA ARG A 829 -9.55 15.62 -24.39
C ARG A 829 -9.57 14.86 -25.74
N ALA A 830 -8.43 14.74 -26.41
CA ALA A 830 -8.30 13.97 -27.65
C ALA A 830 -8.40 12.45 -27.42
N GLU A 831 -7.90 11.89 -26.32
CA GLU A 831 -8.12 10.46 -25.98
C GLU A 831 -9.57 10.18 -25.56
N LEU A 832 -10.19 11.07 -24.80
CA LEU A 832 -11.62 10.98 -24.46
C LEU A 832 -12.50 10.94 -25.72
N GLU A 833 -12.27 11.83 -26.68
CA GLU A 833 -13.04 11.84 -27.92
C GLU A 833 -12.74 10.61 -28.79
N ARG A 834 -11.49 10.12 -28.83
CA ARG A 834 -11.16 8.84 -29.50
C ARG A 834 -11.89 7.65 -28.89
N MET A 835 -11.95 7.52 -27.57
CA MET A 835 -12.73 6.47 -26.89
C MET A 835 -14.23 6.53 -27.20
N ARG A 836 -14.77 7.73 -27.44
CA ARG A 836 -16.19 7.94 -27.77
C ARG A 836 -16.52 7.77 -29.25
N THR A 837 -15.54 7.88 -30.14
CA THR A 837 -15.74 7.85 -31.61
C THR A 837 -15.31 6.52 -32.24
N ALA A 838 -14.17 5.95 -31.81
CA ALA A 838 -13.60 4.72 -32.35
C ALA A 838 -13.60 3.59 -31.30
N PRO A 839 -13.96 2.35 -31.68
CA PRO A 839 -13.88 1.20 -30.76
C PRO A 839 -12.43 0.92 -30.35
N PRO A 840 -12.19 0.16 -29.26
CA PRO A 840 -10.88 -0.41 -29.01
C PRO A 840 -10.50 -1.40 -30.11
N THR A 841 -9.19 -1.61 -30.26
CA THR A 841 -8.68 -2.78 -30.95
C THR A 841 -8.95 -4.04 -30.10
N GLU A 842 -9.04 -5.21 -30.74
CA GLU A 842 -9.15 -6.50 -30.03
C GLU A 842 -7.98 -6.70 -29.05
N ASP A 843 -6.82 -6.12 -29.36
CA ASP A 843 -5.60 -6.23 -28.58
C ASP A 843 -5.62 -5.39 -27.29
N GLU A 844 -6.15 -4.17 -27.32
CA GLU A 844 -6.45 -3.36 -26.12
C GLU A 844 -7.53 -4.03 -25.27
N LEU A 845 -8.52 -4.65 -25.92
CA LEU A 845 -9.63 -5.33 -25.26
C LEU A 845 -9.20 -6.63 -24.56
N ASP A 846 -8.40 -7.47 -25.22
CA ASP A 846 -7.87 -8.72 -24.61
C ASP A 846 -6.94 -8.44 -23.44
N GLN A 847 -6.12 -7.38 -23.52
CA GLN A 847 -5.34 -6.88 -22.39
C GLN A 847 -6.26 -6.45 -21.23
N ALA A 848 -7.23 -5.58 -21.49
CA ALA A 848 -8.12 -5.08 -20.44
C ALA A 848 -8.96 -6.19 -19.79
N ARG A 849 -9.49 -7.14 -20.58
CA ARG A 849 -10.19 -8.33 -20.09
C ARG A 849 -9.32 -9.15 -19.15
N ALA A 850 -8.11 -9.49 -19.58
CA ALA A 850 -7.20 -10.33 -18.82
C ALA A 850 -6.73 -9.65 -17.53
N THR A 851 -6.30 -8.39 -17.57
CA THR A 851 -5.86 -7.64 -16.37
C THR A 851 -7.02 -7.44 -15.37
N LEU A 852 -8.24 -7.12 -15.83
CA LEU A 852 -9.40 -6.98 -14.94
C LEU A 852 -9.78 -8.31 -14.27
N VAL A 853 -9.68 -9.43 -15.00
CA VAL A 853 -9.93 -10.77 -14.44
C VAL A 853 -8.84 -11.18 -13.45
N GLY A 854 -7.57 -10.92 -13.75
CA GLY A 854 -6.46 -11.19 -12.85
C GLY A 854 -6.50 -10.34 -11.58
N GLY A 855 -6.84 -9.05 -11.69
CA GLY A 855 -7.01 -8.15 -10.54
C GLY A 855 -8.02 -8.65 -9.52
N LEU A 856 -9.11 -9.31 -9.94
CA LEU A 856 -10.08 -9.94 -9.05
C LEU A 856 -9.49 -11.12 -8.26
N LEU A 857 -8.51 -11.84 -8.81
CA LEU A 857 -7.82 -12.94 -8.12
C LEU A 857 -6.73 -12.41 -7.19
N LEU A 858 -5.94 -11.43 -7.66
CA LEU A 858 -4.88 -10.78 -6.89
C LEU A 858 -5.40 -10.00 -5.67
N ALA A 859 -6.64 -9.51 -5.71
CA ALA A 859 -7.32 -8.91 -4.55
C ALA A 859 -7.61 -9.90 -3.40
N MET A 860 -7.45 -11.21 -3.64
CA MET A 860 -7.74 -12.29 -2.68
C MET A 860 -6.49 -13.06 -2.22
N GLU A 861 -5.27 -12.54 -2.41
CA GLU A 861 -4.03 -13.20 -1.95
C GLU A 861 -3.89 -13.28 -0.42
N THR A 862 -4.65 -12.48 0.34
CA THR A 862 -4.49 -12.32 1.81
C THR A 862 -5.79 -12.60 2.55
N ASN A 863 -5.71 -13.00 3.82
CA ASN A 863 -6.89 -13.22 4.66
C ASN A 863 -7.73 -11.94 4.79
N GLY A 864 -7.07 -10.77 4.88
CA GLY A 864 -7.72 -9.47 4.88
C GLY A 864 -8.45 -9.12 3.57
N GLY A 865 -7.84 -9.43 2.41
CA GLY A 865 -8.42 -9.14 1.09
C GLY A 865 -9.70 -9.94 0.82
N ILE A 866 -9.70 -11.23 1.19
CA ILE A 866 -10.90 -12.08 1.12
C ILE A 866 -11.99 -11.57 2.08
N ALA A 867 -11.63 -11.23 3.32
CA ALA A 867 -12.58 -10.72 4.32
C ALA A 867 -13.24 -9.39 3.88
N GLY A 868 -12.44 -8.45 3.34
CA GLY A 868 -12.93 -7.20 2.78
C GLY A 868 -13.89 -7.42 1.61
N THR A 869 -13.47 -8.25 0.64
CA THR A 869 -14.26 -8.61 -0.55
C THR A 869 -15.61 -9.24 -0.17
N LEU A 870 -15.63 -10.14 0.81
CA LEU A 870 -16.87 -10.73 1.36
C LEU A 870 -17.82 -9.67 1.93
N CYS A 871 -17.31 -8.70 2.69
CA CYS A 871 -18.11 -7.60 3.23
C CYS A 871 -18.64 -6.64 2.15
N ASP A 872 -17.84 -6.33 1.13
CA ASP A 872 -18.26 -5.48 0.01
C ASP A 872 -19.33 -6.16 -0.85
N LEU A 873 -19.19 -7.45 -1.17
CA LEU A 873 -20.20 -8.21 -1.91
C LEU A 873 -21.55 -8.27 -1.19
N GLU A 874 -21.55 -8.28 0.15
CA GLU A 874 -22.77 -8.20 0.97
C GLU A 874 -23.33 -6.77 1.04
N LEU A 875 -22.49 -5.74 1.21
CA LEU A 875 -22.87 -4.32 1.21
C LEU A 875 -23.58 -3.90 -0.09
N TYR A 876 -23.01 -4.30 -1.23
CA TYR A 876 -23.55 -4.01 -2.55
C TYR A 876 -24.66 -4.98 -2.98
N GLY A 877 -24.98 -6.01 -2.17
CA GLY A 877 -26.02 -7.00 -2.46
C GLY A 877 -25.74 -7.88 -3.68
N LEU A 878 -24.46 -8.10 -3.99
CA LEU A 878 -24.00 -8.70 -5.24
C LEU A 878 -23.96 -10.23 -5.24
N GLY A 879 -23.80 -10.85 -4.06
CA GLY A 879 -23.66 -12.30 -3.88
C GLY A 879 -22.24 -12.83 -4.06
N GLN A 880 -21.90 -13.95 -3.40
CA GLN A 880 -20.54 -14.54 -3.46
C GLN A 880 -20.17 -15.08 -4.86
N ASP A 881 -21.17 -15.42 -5.68
CA ASP A 881 -20.99 -15.84 -7.07
C ASP A 881 -20.68 -14.66 -8.02
N TRP A 882 -20.70 -13.42 -7.53
CA TRP A 882 -20.45 -12.23 -8.35
C TRP A 882 -19.08 -12.26 -9.03
N ILE A 883 -18.03 -12.78 -8.39
CA ILE A 883 -16.69 -12.86 -9.02
C ILE A 883 -16.74 -13.77 -10.26
N ALA A 884 -17.38 -14.93 -10.16
CA ALA A 884 -17.58 -15.83 -11.30
C ALA A 884 -18.37 -15.16 -12.44
N ARG A 885 -19.46 -14.44 -12.11
CA ARG A 885 -20.25 -13.67 -13.08
C ARG A 885 -19.50 -12.46 -13.65
N ALA A 886 -18.64 -11.81 -12.87
CA ALA A 886 -17.83 -10.69 -13.31
C ALA A 886 -16.79 -11.14 -14.34
N VAL A 887 -16.07 -12.24 -14.07
CA VAL A 887 -15.14 -12.86 -15.02
C VAL A 887 -15.86 -13.25 -16.32
N GLU A 888 -17.03 -13.90 -16.22
CA GLU A 888 -17.82 -14.27 -17.40
C GLU A 888 -18.32 -13.04 -18.18
N ALA A 889 -18.75 -11.98 -17.49
CA ALA A 889 -19.24 -10.75 -18.12
C ALA A 889 -18.12 -9.95 -18.79
N ILE A 890 -16.97 -9.80 -18.14
CA ILE A 890 -15.78 -9.10 -18.67
C ILE A 890 -15.32 -9.77 -19.97
N TRP A 891 -15.16 -11.10 -20.00
CA TRP A 891 -14.78 -11.82 -21.21
C TRP A 891 -15.78 -11.68 -22.36
N LYS A 892 -17.06 -11.45 -22.07
CA LYS A 892 -18.11 -11.22 -23.09
C LYS A 892 -18.16 -9.78 -23.63
N VAL A 893 -17.57 -8.80 -22.96
CA VAL A 893 -17.52 -7.39 -23.45
C VAL A 893 -16.87 -7.35 -24.83
N THR A 894 -17.56 -6.82 -25.84
CA THR A 894 -17.05 -6.63 -27.20
C THR A 894 -16.51 -5.21 -27.43
N PRO A 895 -15.76 -4.94 -28.54
CA PRO A 895 -15.37 -3.58 -28.88
C PRO A 895 -16.57 -2.62 -29.09
N ALA A 896 -17.72 -3.15 -29.49
CA ALA A 896 -18.95 -2.37 -29.64
C ALA A 896 -19.54 -1.98 -28.27
N ASP A 897 -19.49 -2.87 -27.28
CA ASP A 897 -19.96 -2.59 -25.91
C ASP A 897 -19.06 -1.56 -25.22
N VAL A 898 -17.73 -1.65 -25.39
CA VAL A 898 -16.79 -0.63 -24.92
C VAL A 898 -17.10 0.74 -25.53
N LEU A 899 -17.35 0.80 -26.84
CA LEU A 899 -17.71 2.05 -27.53
C LEU A 899 -19.05 2.62 -27.06
N ALA A 900 -20.05 1.75 -26.80
CA ALA A 900 -21.34 2.15 -26.27
C ALA A 900 -21.22 2.70 -24.82
N ALA A 901 -20.49 2.00 -23.96
CA ALA A 901 -20.23 2.42 -22.59
C ALA A 901 -19.39 3.71 -22.53
N ALA A 902 -18.35 3.84 -23.38
CA ALA A 902 -17.56 5.06 -23.52
C ALA A 902 -18.44 6.27 -23.92
N ARG A 903 -19.35 6.11 -24.90
CA ARG A 903 -20.30 7.15 -25.31
C ARG A 903 -21.27 7.56 -24.20
N LYS A 904 -21.57 6.66 -23.26
CA LYS A 904 -22.51 6.86 -22.15
C LYS A 904 -21.86 7.45 -20.88
N TYR A 905 -20.67 6.97 -20.51
CA TYR A 905 -20.04 7.24 -19.21
C TYR A 905 -18.78 8.11 -19.26
N LEU A 906 -17.93 7.99 -20.30
CA LEU A 906 -16.77 8.88 -20.42
C LEU A 906 -17.23 10.26 -20.88
N PRO A 907 -16.76 11.37 -20.27
CA PRO A 907 -17.20 12.70 -20.64
C PRO A 907 -16.86 13.03 -22.10
N ALA A 908 -17.72 13.81 -22.75
CA ALA A 908 -17.35 14.50 -23.97
C ALA A 908 -16.28 15.56 -23.66
N GLN A 909 -15.42 15.87 -24.63
CA GLN A 909 -14.27 16.79 -24.46
C GLN A 909 -14.64 18.22 -23.98
N ASP A 910 -15.90 18.62 -24.14
CA ASP A 910 -16.49 19.90 -23.72
C ASP A 910 -17.27 19.80 -22.39
N LYS A 911 -17.48 18.59 -21.85
CA LYS A 911 -18.35 18.28 -20.70
C LYS A 911 -17.59 17.56 -19.58
N VAL A 912 -16.41 18.07 -19.28
CA VAL A 912 -15.57 17.64 -18.16
C VAL A 912 -15.21 18.84 -17.31
N ILE A 913 -15.39 18.74 -15.99
CA ILE A 913 -14.92 19.77 -15.06
C ILE A 913 -13.39 19.59 -14.92
N THR A 914 -12.64 20.68 -14.92
CA THR A 914 -11.17 20.67 -14.84
C THR A 914 -10.73 21.58 -13.69
N VAL A 915 -9.91 21.05 -12.78
CA VAL A 915 -9.25 21.80 -11.69
C VAL A 915 -7.75 21.73 -11.90
N ILE A 916 -7.08 22.88 -11.82
CA ILE A 916 -5.63 23.03 -12.04
C ILE A 916 -5.05 23.69 -10.79
N ALA A 917 -4.32 22.93 -9.97
CA ALA A 917 -3.47 23.49 -8.94
C ALA A 917 -2.07 23.72 -9.50
N SER A 918 -1.61 24.97 -9.56
CA SER A 918 -0.36 25.35 -10.25
C SER A 918 0.42 26.44 -9.51
N PRO A 919 1.76 26.43 -9.59
CA PRO A 919 2.59 27.63 -9.45
C PRO A 919 2.03 28.81 -10.27
N GLN A 920 2.30 30.03 -9.79
CA GLN A 920 1.84 31.29 -10.41
C GLN A 920 2.62 31.64 -11.69
#